data_AF-A0AAV6ZQG3-F1
#
_entry.id   AF-A0AAV6ZQG3-F1
#
_cell.length_a   1.000
_cell.length_b   1.000
_cell.length_c   1.000
_cell.angle_alpha   90.00
_cell.angle_beta   90.00
_cell.angle_gamma   90.00
#
_symmetry.space_group_name_H-M   'P 1'
#
loop_
_entity.id
_entity.type
_entity.pdbx_description
1 polymer ?
#
loop_
_entity_poly.entity_id
_entity_poly.type
_entity_poly.pdbx_seq_one_letter_code
_entity_poly.pdbx_strand_id
1 'polypeptide(L)'
;MEYGNLTNPTYSPAAAPQTGPMQVFSSMVHSYLDLVQRNAFPPAFLSKVLRTGDFANIDYKEVLMYEVGYLVALAIGALFIILLTLVGLFFACCRCCGNCGGKMYQKQTKHITCRRRFQYFFLLVITLIILAGDICAFYSNSKITQSVNSSFQSLNDTMNNLKTYINTVPQDVDIIINASHVPIALANSSILAIGPVLGGKIKGSVEVQANKTLDTIQTTVNVLNSTAVSLRAVNTSFNALQTTQDQVVQNLTTIRNQINQTLHSCGSSCTSAVSVSDLTLDANFQSIPDFSSQLSSIDGFLNSGVESNVQKARQTLNDIPQMVNNQTKKSVQDVQDQLANINQKIQEVRSSISIVDQLNTVNSFFDTVSGNATKLQPDVVKYDYYRWIVGICLSCIILLVVVCNLFGLLLGPCGQNSSKDPTERSCSSNSGGDFFIAGAAFSFLFAWLLMLVTAVLFAAGGNVYTSVCKPWSSRQLYQAVDENVNLSKLLGTDLNNRNLTTVYNDCHNDDSLWNTLNLNSMYNLDSYLNISEYTAQVNSILDNTNITIDSITFLSTSQKDKITEVATSGIDNNDFSNFKQQVSKNITKTNLLSFATQLKNLAAANPTYASDLTNEANALQSLQNSIDATLVPQIVSTWDPSCGTIRLRVGGFLNLVLLPYRPSLIPASTTYRQAPSCYRPL
;
A
#
# COMPACT_ATOMS: atom_id res chain seq x y z
N MET A 1 2.39 1.26 1.14
CA MET A 1 2.73 0.39 2.28
C MET A 1 3.51 1.26 3.25
N GLU A 2 2.92 1.66 4.36
CA GLU A 2 3.72 2.17 5.48
C GLU A 2 4.55 0.99 5.97
N TYR A 3 5.88 1.07 5.84
CA TYR A 3 6.76 0.09 6.44
C TYR A 3 6.54 0.16 7.95
N GLY A 4 5.78 -0.81 8.48
CA GLY A 4 5.46 -0.87 9.90
C GLY A 4 6.74 -0.95 10.72
N ASN A 5 6.94 0.03 11.61
CA ASN A 5 7.94 0.04 12.67
C ASN A 5 9.33 -0.47 12.27
N LEU A 6 10.05 0.30 11.46
CA LEU A 6 11.49 0.42 11.68
C LEU A 6 11.64 1.08 13.06
N THR A 7 11.79 0.26 14.11
CA THR A 7 12.05 0.78 15.46
C THR A 7 13.30 1.62 15.39
N ASN A 8 13.14 2.94 15.45
CA ASN A 8 14.27 3.85 15.51
C ASN A 8 15.11 3.45 16.72
N PRO A 9 16.39 3.08 16.53
CA PRO A 9 17.24 2.71 17.63
C PRO A 9 17.32 3.86 18.65
N THR A 10 17.27 3.51 19.93
CA THR A 10 17.48 4.47 21.01
C THR A 10 18.97 4.66 21.22
N TYR A 11 19.45 5.88 20.99
CA TYR A 11 20.84 6.25 21.21
C TYR A 11 21.06 6.85 22.61
N SER A 12 22.23 6.60 23.18
CA SER A 12 22.74 7.34 24.34
C SER A 12 22.86 8.84 23.99
N PRO A 13 22.69 9.74 24.98
CA PRO A 13 22.76 11.18 24.76
C PRO A 13 24.14 11.60 24.26
N ALA A 14 24.17 12.58 23.36
CA ALA A 14 25.41 13.22 22.93
C ALA A 14 26.05 14.02 24.08
N ALA A 15 27.36 14.27 23.97
CA ALA A 15 28.07 15.14 24.91
C ALA A 15 27.42 16.53 24.95
N ALA A 16 27.17 17.03 26.16
CA ALA A 16 26.56 18.34 26.34
C ALA A 16 27.47 19.46 25.80
N PRO A 17 26.94 20.42 25.02
CA PRO A 17 27.73 21.53 24.53
C PRO A 17 28.25 22.41 25.68
N GLN A 18 29.41 23.03 25.49
CA GLN A 18 29.95 23.99 26.45
C GLN A 18 29.07 25.25 26.48
N THR A 19 28.62 25.67 27.66
CA THR A 19 27.75 26.85 27.84
C THR A 19 28.28 27.81 28.90
N GLY A 20 27.86 29.08 28.82
CA GLY A 20 28.12 30.08 29.85
C GLY A 20 29.57 30.63 29.90
N PRO A 21 30.07 31.05 31.08
CA PRO A 21 31.39 31.67 31.24
C PRO A 21 32.57 30.83 30.71
N MET A 22 32.42 29.50 30.68
CA MET A 22 33.44 28.59 30.17
C MET A 22 33.68 28.77 28.67
N GLN A 23 32.65 29.06 27.90
CA GLN A 23 32.77 29.29 26.47
C GLN A 23 33.62 30.53 26.18
N VAL A 24 33.43 31.60 26.96
CA VAL A 24 34.21 32.84 26.84
C VAL A 24 35.69 32.56 27.15
N PHE A 25 35.96 31.86 28.25
CA PHE A 25 37.32 31.51 28.64
C PHE A 25 38.00 30.60 27.62
N SER A 26 37.33 29.55 27.15
CA SER A 26 37.85 28.64 26.12
C SER A 26 38.12 29.39 24.81
N SER A 27 37.23 30.30 24.39
CA SER A 27 37.42 31.11 23.19
C SER A 27 38.65 32.02 23.30
N MET A 28 38.87 32.63 24.47
CA MET A 28 40.06 33.45 24.72
C MET A 28 41.34 32.61 24.63
N VAL A 29 41.37 31.43 25.26
CA VAL A 29 42.53 30.53 25.23
C VAL A 29 42.80 30.04 23.80
N HIS A 30 41.77 29.60 23.07
CA HIS A 30 41.93 29.14 21.69
C HIS A 30 42.40 30.28 20.77
N SER A 31 41.89 31.50 20.92
CA SER A 31 42.35 32.67 20.16
C SER A 31 43.82 32.98 20.43
N TYR A 32 44.27 32.83 21.68
CA TYR A 32 45.68 32.99 22.03
C TYR A 32 46.55 31.85 21.44
N LEU A 33 46.10 30.61 21.50
CA LEU A 33 46.80 29.48 20.89
C LEU A 33 46.89 29.61 19.36
N ASP A 34 45.86 30.15 18.71
CA ASP A 34 45.89 30.47 17.26
C ASP A 34 46.85 31.61 16.93
N LEU A 35 47.03 32.56 17.85
CA LEU A 35 48.05 33.61 17.71
C LEU A 35 49.46 33.04 17.83
N VAL A 36 49.66 32.10 18.76
CA VAL A 36 50.94 31.44 19.03
C VAL A 36 51.28 30.47 17.89
N GLN A 37 50.31 29.71 17.40
CA GLN A 37 50.47 28.76 16.31
C GLN A 37 49.61 29.15 15.10
N ARG A 38 50.16 30.05 14.28
CA ARG A 38 49.52 30.50 13.03
C ARG A 38 49.79 29.58 11.84
N ASN A 39 50.80 28.72 11.94
CA ASN A 39 51.20 27.89 10.81
C ASN A 39 50.13 26.84 10.53
N ALA A 40 49.94 26.53 9.25
CA ALA A 40 49.05 25.46 8.84
C ALA A 40 49.57 24.11 9.36
N PHE A 41 48.65 23.21 9.71
CA PHE A 41 49.00 21.87 10.16
C PHE A 41 49.82 21.14 9.07
N PRO A 42 51.01 20.60 9.40
CA PRO A 42 51.84 19.88 8.44
C PRO A 42 51.47 18.38 8.43
N PRO A 43 50.66 17.88 7.47
CA PRO A 43 50.26 16.47 7.44
C PRO A 43 51.45 15.52 7.25
N ALA A 44 52.51 15.97 6.56
CA ALA A 44 53.73 15.20 6.33
C ALA A 44 54.46 14.81 7.63
N PHE A 45 54.44 15.66 8.65
CA PHE A 45 55.04 15.37 9.96
C PHE A 45 54.36 14.18 10.64
N LEU A 46 53.02 14.18 10.68
CA LEU A 46 52.24 13.13 11.31
C LEU A 46 52.32 11.82 10.50
N SER A 47 52.36 11.92 9.17
CA SER A 47 52.49 10.76 8.28
C SER A 47 53.72 9.91 8.62
N LYS A 48 54.86 10.54 8.89
CA LYS A 48 56.12 9.86 9.22
C LYS A 48 56.04 9.15 10.58
N VAL A 49 55.46 9.82 11.57
CA VAL A 49 55.25 9.28 12.93
C VAL A 49 54.27 8.09 12.89
N LEU A 50 53.14 8.22 12.20
CA LEU A 50 52.14 7.15 12.07
C LEU A 50 52.68 5.93 11.32
N ARG A 51 53.54 6.14 10.32
CA ARG A 51 54.02 5.07 9.44
C ARG A 51 55.22 4.30 9.96
N THR A 52 56.10 4.94 10.73
CA THR A 52 57.35 4.34 11.20
C THR A 52 57.45 4.19 12.71
N GLY A 53 56.57 4.86 13.48
CA GLY A 53 56.71 4.95 14.93
C GLY A 53 57.99 5.65 15.39
N ASP A 54 58.75 6.23 14.46
CA ASP A 54 60.08 6.76 14.68
C ASP A 54 60.04 8.28 14.77
N PHE A 55 60.22 8.77 16.00
CA PHE A 55 60.34 10.19 16.30
C PHE A 55 61.75 10.74 16.01
N ALA A 56 62.74 9.88 15.73
CA ALA A 56 64.15 10.28 15.65
C ALA A 56 64.56 10.82 14.27
N ASN A 57 63.86 10.45 13.19
CA ASN A 57 64.18 10.86 11.81
C ASN A 57 63.35 12.05 11.30
N ILE A 58 62.77 12.84 12.19
CA ILE A 58 61.96 14.01 11.83
C ILE A 58 62.88 15.18 11.46
N ASP A 59 62.53 15.94 10.42
CA ASP A 59 63.23 17.19 10.11
C ASP A 59 62.95 18.21 11.23
N TYR A 60 63.86 18.26 12.20
CA TYR A 60 63.77 19.12 13.36
C TYR A 60 63.64 20.60 12.98
N LYS A 61 64.11 21.00 11.80
CA LYS A 61 64.01 22.39 11.31
C LYS A 61 62.57 22.73 10.95
N GLU A 62 61.84 21.81 10.33
CA GLU A 62 60.44 21.99 9.95
C GLU A 62 59.54 22.05 11.20
N VAL A 63 59.80 21.19 12.18
CA VAL A 63 59.10 21.19 13.48
C VAL A 63 59.38 22.48 14.25
N LEU A 64 60.65 22.94 14.30
CA LEU A 64 61.00 24.20 14.95
C LEU A 64 60.33 25.40 14.27
N MET A 65 60.25 25.40 12.93
CA MET A 65 59.59 26.46 12.17
C MET A 65 58.06 26.45 12.38
N TYR A 66 57.47 25.27 12.51
CA TYR A 66 56.08 25.12 12.89
C TYR A 66 55.85 25.68 14.31
N GLU A 67 56.68 25.34 15.30
CA GLU A 67 56.46 25.70 16.71
C GLU A 67 57.11 27.03 17.16
N VAL A 68 57.53 27.92 16.25
CA VAL A 68 58.26 29.16 16.59
C VAL A 68 57.56 30.00 17.66
N GLY A 69 56.24 30.13 17.61
CA GLY A 69 55.51 30.92 18.61
C GLY A 69 55.59 30.33 20.01
N TYR A 70 55.59 29.00 20.15
CA TYR A 70 55.81 28.34 21.44
C TYR A 70 57.22 28.58 21.96
N LEU A 71 58.24 28.52 21.08
CA LEU A 71 59.62 28.80 21.44
C LEU A 71 59.80 30.24 21.92
N VAL A 72 59.17 31.21 21.26
CA VAL A 72 59.18 32.62 21.67
C VAL A 72 58.53 32.78 23.06
N ALA A 73 57.37 32.17 23.28
CA ALA A 73 56.70 32.22 24.57
C ALA A 73 57.53 31.57 25.70
N LEU A 74 58.19 30.44 25.43
CA LEU A 74 59.12 29.79 26.36
C LEU A 74 60.36 30.64 26.65
N ALA A 75 60.91 31.31 25.64
CA ALA A 75 62.02 32.25 25.83
C ALA A 75 61.62 33.43 26.71
N ILE A 76 60.42 34.00 26.53
CA ILE A 76 59.87 35.04 27.41
C ILE A 76 59.71 34.51 28.84
N GLY A 77 59.18 33.31 29.01
CA GLY A 77 59.06 32.66 30.32
C GLY A 77 60.41 32.44 31.01
N ALA A 78 61.42 31.99 30.27
CA ALA A 78 62.78 31.80 30.78
C ALA A 78 63.43 33.15 31.18
N LEU A 79 63.26 34.18 30.35
CA LEU A 79 63.70 35.53 30.67
C LEU A 79 63.02 36.07 31.93
N PHE A 80 61.72 35.82 32.10
CA PHE A 80 60.98 36.19 33.31
C PHE A 80 61.57 35.53 34.56
N ILE A 81 61.85 34.22 34.50
CA ILE A 81 62.47 33.47 35.61
C ILE A 81 63.82 34.09 35.99
N ILE A 82 64.69 34.36 35.01
CA ILE A 82 66.02 34.92 35.24
C ILE A 82 65.93 36.35 35.79
N LEU A 83 65.16 37.23 35.14
CA LEU A 83 65.07 38.63 35.53
C LEU A 83 64.43 38.79 36.92
N LEU A 84 63.36 38.05 37.21
CA LEU A 84 62.65 38.20 38.47
C LEU A 84 63.44 37.66 39.66
N THR A 85 64.17 36.55 39.48
CA THR A 85 65.06 36.01 40.52
C THR A 85 66.23 36.96 40.78
N LEU A 86 66.85 37.53 39.74
CA LEU A 86 67.90 38.55 39.89
C LEU A 86 67.37 39.79 40.61
N VAL A 87 66.22 40.33 40.20
CA VAL A 87 65.59 41.49 40.85
C VAL A 87 65.28 41.20 42.31
N GLY A 88 64.78 40.00 42.63
CA GLY A 88 64.51 39.57 44.00
C GLY A 88 65.79 39.52 44.87
N LEU A 89 66.88 38.96 44.34
CA LEU A 89 68.18 38.93 45.01
C LEU A 89 68.74 40.34 45.24
N PHE A 90 68.73 41.20 44.21
CA PHE A 90 69.19 42.59 44.34
C PHE A 90 68.33 43.38 45.33
N PHE A 91 67.01 43.21 45.31
CA PHE A 91 66.10 43.85 46.24
C PHE A 91 66.36 43.40 47.69
N ALA A 92 66.55 42.09 47.91
CA ALA A 92 66.88 41.53 49.22
C ALA A 92 68.22 42.09 49.74
N CYS A 93 69.29 42.05 48.93
CA CYS A 93 70.59 42.62 49.29
C CYS A 93 70.50 44.14 49.57
N CYS A 94 69.82 44.90 48.71
CA CYS A 94 69.61 46.34 48.89
C CYS A 94 68.88 46.65 50.21
N ARG A 95 67.88 45.84 50.56
CA ARG A 95 67.10 45.95 51.80
C ARG A 95 67.94 45.59 53.03
N CYS A 96 68.76 44.54 52.97
CA CYS A 96 69.69 44.15 54.03
C CYS A 96 70.76 45.22 54.29
N CYS A 97 71.20 45.95 53.27
CA CYS A 97 72.11 47.10 53.40
C CYS A 97 71.42 48.40 53.86
N GLY A 98 70.17 48.34 54.34
CA GLY A 98 69.40 49.49 54.84
C GLY A 98 68.82 50.40 53.74
N ASN A 99 69.02 50.09 52.46
CA ASN A 99 68.40 50.81 51.34
C ASN A 99 67.08 50.09 50.93
N CYS A 100 66.40 50.49 49.84
CA CYS A 100 65.15 49.86 49.37
C CYS A 100 64.08 49.66 50.48
N GLY A 101 63.90 50.68 51.34
CA GLY A 101 62.93 50.66 52.44
C GLY A 101 63.40 49.95 53.72
N GLY A 102 64.68 49.59 53.85
CA GLY A 102 65.26 48.99 55.07
C GLY A 102 65.43 49.98 56.23
N LYS A 103 65.69 51.26 55.95
CA LYS A 103 65.83 52.34 56.96
C LYS A 103 64.54 52.74 57.71
N MET A 104 63.38 52.19 57.32
CA MET A 104 62.03 52.50 57.86
C MET A 104 61.63 53.98 57.93
N TYR A 105 62.48 54.90 57.44
CA TYR A 105 62.26 56.34 57.39
C TYR A 105 61.66 56.77 56.05
N GLN A 106 60.59 57.59 56.10
CA GLN A 106 59.93 58.13 54.92
C GLN A 106 60.02 59.66 54.91
N LYS A 107 60.73 60.22 53.94
CA LYS A 107 60.80 61.67 53.74
C LYS A 107 59.44 62.20 53.25
N GLN A 108 58.73 62.95 54.10
CA GLN A 108 57.48 63.60 53.75
C GLN A 108 57.76 64.76 52.78
N THR A 109 57.28 64.66 51.54
CA THR A 109 57.39 65.71 50.50
C THR A 109 56.00 66.11 50.02
N LYS A 110 55.84 67.31 49.44
CA LYS A 110 54.52 67.82 49.00
C LYS A 110 53.79 66.87 48.02
N HIS A 111 54.52 66.05 47.27
CA HIS A 111 53.97 65.12 46.28
C HIS A 111 53.75 63.68 46.79
N ILE A 112 54.13 63.36 48.04
CA ILE A 112 54.11 61.99 48.56
C ILE A 112 52.69 61.38 48.61
N THR A 113 51.68 62.20 48.91
CA THR A 113 50.27 61.77 48.96
C THR A 113 49.76 61.37 47.58
N CYS A 114 50.10 62.14 46.53
CA CYS A 114 49.75 61.81 45.15
C CYS A 114 50.46 60.52 44.69
N ARG A 115 51.77 60.42 44.94
CA ARG A 115 52.57 59.22 44.61
C ARG A 115 52.04 57.96 45.29
N ARG A 116 51.67 58.05 46.58
CA ARG A 116 51.13 56.91 47.32
C ARG A 116 49.75 56.49 46.81
N ARG A 117 48.87 57.45 46.50
CA ARG A 117 47.55 57.14 45.89
C ARG A 117 47.70 56.43 44.55
N PHE A 118 48.64 56.91 43.71
CA PHE A 118 48.95 56.27 42.44
C PHE A 118 49.46 54.84 42.67
N GLN A 119 50.43 54.63 43.56
CA GLN A 119 50.95 53.30 43.87
C GLN A 119 49.88 52.34 44.42
N TYR A 120 48.99 52.82 45.30
CA TYR A 120 47.86 52.02 45.77
C TYR A 120 46.89 51.66 44.65
N PHE A 121 46.57 52.60 43.75
CA PHE A 121 45.70 52.34 42.61
C PHE A 121 46.30 51.29 41.67
N PHE A 122 47.57 51.42 41.29
CA PHE A 122 48.23 50.44 40.43
C PHE A 122 48.35 49.07 41.09
N LEU A 123 48.69 49.02 42.38
CA LEU A 123 48.76 47.76 43.10
C LEU A 123 47.38 47.11 43.22
N LEU A 124 46.31 47.88 43.44
CA LEU A 124 44.94 47.37 43.41
C LEU A 124 44.60 46.80 42.04
N VAL A 125 44.84 47.53 40.96
CA VAL A 125 44.57 47.05 39.58
C VAL A 125 45.32 45.76 39.28
N ILE A 126 46.63 45.70 39.58
CA ILE A 126 47.43 44.49 39.38
C ILE A 126 46.91 43.34 40.25
N THR A 127 46.58 43.60 41.51
CA THR A 127 46.04 42.59 42.43
C THR A 127 44.70 42.03 41.93
N LEU A 128 43.84 42.88 41.36
CA LEU A 128 42.57 42.44 40.75
C LEU A 128 42.79 41.60 39.49
N ILE A 129 43.79 41.93 38.66
CA ILE A 129 44.16 41.12 37.49
C ILE A 129 44.69 39.74 37.93
N ILE A 130 45.55 39.70 38.95
CA ILE A 130 46.06 38.43 39.50
C ILE A 130 44.91 37.62 40.10
N LEU A 131 44.00 38.24 40.84
CA LEU A 131 42.83 37.57 41.40
C LEU A 131 41.92 36.99 40.30
N ALA A 132 41.69 37.73 39.21
CA ALA A 132 40.93 37.21 38.08
C ALA A 132 41.60 35.98 37.45
N GLY A 133 42.93 36.03 37.27
CA GLY A 133 43.71 34.88 36.81
C GLY A 133 43.66 33.68 37.76
N ASP A 134 43.71 33.92 39.06
CA ASP A 134 43.63 32.88 40.10
C ASP A 134 42.25 32.21 40.14
N ILE A 135 41.16 32.99 40.00
CA ILE A 135 39.80 32.44 39.83
C ILE A 135 39.75 31.53 38.59
N CYS A 136 40.32 31.96 37.46
CA CYS A 136 40.41 31.13 36.26
C CYS A 136 41.23 29.86 36.50
N ALA A 137 42.30 29.91 37.29
CA ALA A 137 43.13 28.75 37.62
C ALA A 137 42.35 27.72 38.47
N PHE A 138 41.69 28.16 39.55
CA PHE A 138 40.83 27.29 40.37
C PHE A 138 39.71 26.65 39.54
N TYR A 139 39.04 27.46 38.72
CA TYR A 139 37.93 27.00 37.89
C TYR A 139 38.42 25.98 36.84
N SER A 140 39.51 26.28 36.14
CA SER A 140 40.10 25.36 35.14
C SER A 140 40.55 24.05 35.77
N ASN A 141 41.16 24.10 36.96
CA ASN A 141 41.61 22.92 37.69
C ASN A 141 40.46 21.96 38.03
N SER A 142 39.32 22.51 38.48
CA SER A 142 38.11 21.74 38.75
C SER A 142 37.46 21.22 37.46
N LYS A 143 37.45 22.03 36.40
CA LYS A 143 36.83 21.66 35.14
C LYS A 143 37.56 20.53 34.42
N ILE A 144 38.88 20.46 34.51
CA ILE A 144 39.65 19.32 33.98
C ILE A 144 39.18 18.02 34.63
N THR A 145 39.03 17.96 35.96
CA THR A 145 38.53 16.77 36.66
C THR A 145 37.14 16.37 36.20
N GLN A 146 36.23 17.33 36.03
CA GLN A 146 34.89 17.05 35.50
C GLN A 146 34.99 16.47 34.07
N SER A 147 35.85 17.04 33.24
CA SER A 147 36.02 16.66 31.84
C SER A 147 36.64 15.26 31.70
N VAL A 148 37.63 14.92 32.53
CA VAL A 148 38.24 13.59 32.59
C VAL A 148 37.18 12.53 32.87
N ASN A 149 36.35 12.74 33.91
CA ASN A 149 35.29 11.80 34.26
C ASN A 149 34.24 11.65 33.15
N SER A 150 33.77 12.75 32.57
CA SER A 150 32.78 12.70 31.49
C SER A 150 33.33 12.11 30.19
N SER A 151 34.64 12.23 29.92
CA SER A 151 35.23 11.77 28.65
C SER A 151 35.15 10.26 28.48
N PHE A 152 35.38 9.49 29.56
CA PHE A 152 35.22 8.03 29.52
C PHE A 152 33.77 7.61 29.29
N GLN A 153 32.83 8.30 29.94
CA GLN A 153 31.41 8.05 29.72
C GLN A 153 31.01 8.39 28.27
N SER A 154 31.38 9.57 27.77
CA SER A 154 31.09 9.98 26.39
C SER A 154 31.73 9.05 25.36
N LEU A 155 32.94 8.53 25.62
CA LEU A 155 33.56 7.52 24.76
C LEU A 155 32.75 6.23 24.75
N ASN A 156 32.37 5.71 25.91
CA ASN A 156 31.54 4.50 26.00
C ASN A 156 30.17 4.69 25.34
N ASP A 157 29.50 5.82 25.58
CA ASP A 157 28.24 6.17 24.93
C ASP A 157 28.39 6.27 23.41
N THR A 158 29.50 6.87 22.91
CA THR A 158 29.79 6.95 21.48
C THR A 158 30.04 5.57 20.88
N MET A 159 30.84 4.72 21.53
CA MET A 159 31.08 3.35 21.07
C MET A 159 29.79 2.55 21.05
N ASN A 160 28.95 2.66 22.09
CA ASN A 160 27.65 2.01 22.14
C ASN A 160 26.71 2.51 21.03
N ASN A 161 26.66 3.81 20.76
CA ASN A 161 25.87 4.38 19.68
C ASN A 161 26.32 3.86 18.30
N LEU A 162 27.63 3.76 18.06
CA LEU A 162 28.18 3.18 16.84
C LEU A 162 27.80 1.71 16.70
N LYS A 163 27.87 0.92 17.78
CA LYS A 163 27.42 -0.49 17.79
C LYS A 163 25.94 -0.60 17.48
N THR A 164 25.10 0.21 18.12
CA THR A 164 23.66 0.25 17.87
C THR A 164 23.37 0.54 16.40
N TYR A 165 24.03 1.55 15.81
CA TYR A 165 23.85 1.91 14.42
C TYR A 165 24.29 0.81 13.45
N ILE A 166 25.46 0.20 13.68
CA ILE A 166 25.95 -0.90 12.83
C ILE A 166 25.04 -2.13 12.92
N ASN A 167 24.50 -2.44 14.11
CA ASN A 167 23.62 -3.58 14.32
C ASN A 167 22.24 -3.42 13.66
N THR A 168 21.88 -2.22 13.20
CA THR A 168 20.64 -1.99 12.44
C THR A 168 20.70 -2.62 11.05
N VAL A 169 21.88 -2.66 10.39
CA VAL A 169 22.02 -3.20 9.03
C VAL A 169 21.53 -4.66 8.88
N PRO A 170 21.98 -5.63 9.70
CA PRO A 170 21.50 -7.01 9.57
C PRO A 170 20.02 -7.14 9.96
N GLN A 171 19.53 -6.29 10.87
CA GLN A 171 18.10 -6.26 11.24
C GLN A 171 17.24 -5.77 10.07
N ASP A 172 17.68 -4.74 9.35
CA ASP A 172 16.99 -4.22 8.17
C ASP A 172 16.92 -5.27 7.05
N VAL A 173 18.01 -6.02 6.83
CA VAL A 173 18.02 -7.15 5.90
C VAL A 173 16.99 -8.21 6.32
N ASP A 174 16.97 -8.59 7.60
CA ASP A 174 16.00 -9.55 8.13
C ASP A 174 14.56 -9.05 7.97
N ILE A 175 14.29 -7.76 8.20
CA ILE A 175 12.97 -7.14 8.01
C ILE A 175 12.54 -7.23 6.55
N ILE A 176 13.41 -6.90 5.60
CA ILE A 176 13.11 -6.95 4.16
C ILE A 176 12.85 -8.39 3.72
N ILE A 177 13.70 -9.34 4.13
CA ILE A 177 13.53 -10.77 3.82
C ILE A 177 12.21 -11.29 4.41
N ASN A 178 11.88 -10.94 5.65
CA ASN A 178 10.62 -11.32 6.25
C ASN A 178 9.43 -10.67 5.53
N ALA A 179 9.53 -9.41 5.10
CA ALA A 179 8.47 -8.71 4.36
C ALA A 179 8.16 -9.35 2.99
N SER A 180 9.09 -10.12 2.41
CA SER A 180 8.88 -10.83 1.15
C SER A 180 7.71 -11.83 1.17
N HIS A 181 7.27 -12.29 2.36
CA HIS A 181 6.09 -13.15 2.49
C HIS A 181 4.81 -12.47 1.98
N VAL A 182 4.72 -11.13 2.06
CA VAL A 182 3.52 -10.37 1.66
C VAL A 182 3.21 -10.52 0.17
N PRO A 183 4.12 -10.16 -0.77
CA PRO A 183 3.86 -10.36 -2.19
C PRO A 183 3.68 -11.84 -2.57
N ILE A 184 4.39 -12.76 -1.92
CA ILE A 184 4.25 -14.21 -2.17
C ILE A 184 2.85 -14.70 -1.76
N ALA A 185 2.37 -14.31 -0.58
CA ALA A 185 1.05 -14.66 -0.10
C ALA A 185 -0.06 -14.05 -0.97
N LEU A 186 0.13 -12.80 -1.43
CA LEU A 186 -0.80 -12.16 -2.35
C LEU A 186 -0.85 -12.86 -3.71
N ALA A 187 0.30 -13.25 -4.26
CA ALA A 187 0.37 -14.03 -5.50
C ALA A 187 -0.31 -15.40 -5.35
N ASN A 188 -0.07 -16.09 -4.23
CA ASN A 188 -0.73 -17.37 -3.92
C ASN A 188 -2.25 -17.22 -3.80
N SER A 189 -2.73 -16.17 -3.12
CA SER A 189 -4.16 -15.89 -3.03
C SER A 189 -4.77 -15.55 -4.39
N SER A 190 -4.07 -14.78 -5.22
CA SER A 190 -4.52 -14.42 -6.56
C SER A 190 -4.63 -15.63 -7.48
N ILE A 191 -3.66 -16.55 -7.45
CA ILE A 191 -3.68 -17.75 -8.29
C ILE A 191 -4.74 -18.77 -7.82
N LEU A 192 -4.97 -18.90 -6.51
CA LEU A 192 -6.06 -19.72 -5.97
C LEU A 192 -7.45 -19.18 -6.38
N ALA A 193 -7.57 -17.87 -6.58
CA ALA A 193 -8.80 -17.23 -7.04
C ALA A 193 -8.97 -17.27 -8.57
N ILE A 194 -8.14 -17.99 -9.33
CA ILE A 194 -8.21 -18.02 -10.80
C ILE A 194 -9.57 -18.48 -11.32
N GLY A 195 -10.19 -19.49 -10.69
CA GLY A 195 -11.52 -19.99 -11.05
C GLY A 195 -12.60 -18.90 -11.08
N PRO A 196 -12.91 -18.24 -9.95
CA PRO A 196 -13.91 -17.17 -9.92
C PRO A 196 -13.47 -15.91 -10.70
N VAL A 197 -12.19 -15.55 -10.72
CA VAL A 197 -11.72 -14.33 -11.39
C VAL A 197 -11.67 -14.50 -12.91
N LEU A 198 -10.87 -15.45 -13.40
CA LEU A 198 -10.71 -15.70 -14.84
C LEU A 198 -11.97 -16.36 -15.40
N GLY A 199 -12.50 -17.39 -14.72
CA GLY A 199 -13.74 -18.04 -15.15
C GLY A 199 -14.96 -17.14 -15.05
N GLY A 200 -15.02 -16.23 -14.08
CA GLY A 200 -16.05 -15.18 -14.03
C GLY A 200 -15.97 -14.22 -15.22
N LYS A 201 -14.76 -13.79 -15.62
CA LYS A 201 -14.56 -12.97 -16.82
C LYS A 201 -14.96 -13.70 -18.10
N ILE A 202 -14.57 -14.96 -18.25
CA ILE A 202 -14.94 -15.79 -19.40
C ILE A 202 -16.46 -15.95 -19.46
N LYS A 203 -17.09 -16.33 -18.34
CA LYS A 203 -18.56 -16.44 -18.24
C LYS A 203 -19.22 -15.12 -18.64
N GLY A 204 -18.83 -14.01 -18.06
CA GLY A 204 -19.42 -12.69 -18.35
C GLY A 204 -19.31 -12.28 -19.82
N SER A 205 -18.25 -12.71 -20.52
CA SER A 205 -18.07 -12.41 -21.95
C SER A 205 -19.08 -13.11 -22.87
N VAL A 206 -19.57 -14.30 -22.48
CA VAL A 206 -20.50 -15.11 -23.28
C VAL A 206 -21.94 -15.11 -22.76
N GLU A 207 -22.12 -14.83 -21.47
CA GLU A 207 -23.39 -14.98 -20.75
C GLU A 207 -24.52 -14.14 -21.35
N VAL A 208 -24.25 -12.89 -21.72
CA VAL A 208 -25.28 -11.98 -22.27
C VAL A 208 -25.89 -12.54 -23.55
N GLN A 209 -25.04 -12.91 -24.51
CA GLN A 209 -25.50 -13.40 -25.81
C GLN A 209 -26.10 -14.81 -25.69
N ALA A 210 -25.52 -15.66 -24.84
CA ALA A 210 -26.00 -17.01 -24.63
C ALA A 210 -27.37 -17.02 -23.94
N ASN A 211 -27.58 -16.22 -22.88
CA ASN A 211 -28.88 -16.11 -22.21
C ASN A 211 -29.95 -15.56 -23.15
N LYS A 212 -29.65 -14.52 -23.94
CA LYS A 212 -30.59 -14.00 -24.96
C LYS A 212 -31.03 -15.08 -25.95
N THR A 213 -30.10 -15.93 -26.38
CA THR A 213 -30.39 -17.06 -27.29
C THR A 213 -31.25 -18.10 -26.59
N LEU A 214 -30.93 -18.46 -25.35
CA LEU A 214 -31.68 -19.44 -24.55
C LEU A 214 -33.11 -18.96 -24.23
N ASP A 215 -33.28 -17.67 -23.93
CA ASP A 215 -34.59 -17.06 -23.67
C ASP A 215 -35.46 -17.05 -24.95
N THR A 216 -34.83 -16.84 -26.11
CA THR A 216 -35.51 -16.92 -27.42
C THR A 216 -35.98 -18.36 -27.69
N ILE A 217 -35.14 -19.36 -27.43
CA ILE A 217 -35.52 -20.77 -27.57
C ILE A 217 -36.67 -21.11 -26.61
N GLN A 218 -36.56 -20.72 -25.33
CA GLN A 218 -37.61 -20.99 -24.33
C GLN A 218 -38.95 -20.35 -24.72
N THR A 219 -38.91 -19.10 -25.20
CA THR A 219 -40.10 -18.41 -25.70
C THR A 219 -40.72 -19.16 -26.88
N THR A 220 -39.89 -19.66 -27.80
CA THR A 220 -40.33 -20.44 -28.96
C THR A 220 -40.99 -21.75 -28.53
N VAL A 221 -40.40 -22.48 -27.58
CA VAL A 221 -40.97 -23.69 -27.00
C VAL A 221 -42.33 -23.41 -26.36
N ASN A 222 -42.45 -22.34 -25.57
CA ASN A 222 -43.70 -21.96 -24.92
C ASN A 222 -44.82 -21.62 -25.93
N VAL A 223 -44.47 -20.90 -27.00
CA VAL A 223 -45.40 -20.56 -28.09
C VAL A 223 -45.85 -21.82 -28.82
N LEU A 224 -44.93 -22.73 -29.15
CA LEU A 224 -45.25 -23.97 -29.84
C LEU A 224 -46.10 -24.92 -28.98
N ASN A 225 -45.79 -25.06 -27.69
CA ASN A 225 -46.60 -25.86 -26.78
C ASN A 225 -48.03 -25.33 -26.68
N SER A 226 -48.19 -24.01 -26.51
CA SER A 226 -49.49 -23.35 -26.50
C SER A 226 -50.24 -23.51 -27.83
N THR A 227 -49.51 -23.52 -28.95
CA THR A 227 -50.07 -23.70 -30.29
C THR A 227 -50.53 -25.15 -30.51
N ALA A 228 -49.77 -26.14 -30.05
CA ALA A 228 -50.16 -27.56 -30.07
C ALA A 228 -51.44 -27.81 -29.26
N VAL A 229 -51.56 -27.22 -28.06
CA VAL A 229 -52.78 -27.30 -27.24
C VAL A 229 -53.98 -26.72 -27.99
N SER A 230 -53.83 -25.54 -28.58
CA SER A 230 -54.91 -24.92 -29.36
C SER A 230 -55.27 -25.76 -30.59
N LEU A 231 -54.29 -26.23 -31.38
CA LEU A 231 -54.55 -27.07 -32.56
C LEU A 231 -55.25 -28.38 -32.22
N ARG A 232 -54.86 -29.03 -31.10
CA ARG A 232 -55.56 -30.23 -30.61
C ARG A 232 -57.01 -29.95 -30.26
N ALA A 233 -57.27 -28.85 -29.55
CA ALA A 233 -58.63 -28.46 -29.20
C ALA A 233 -59.48 -28.24 -30.47
N VAL A 234 -58.92 -27.56 -31.47
CA VAL A 234 -59.57 -27.33 -32.77
C VAL A 234 -59.86 -28.62 -33.51
N ASN A 235 -58.89 -29.53 -33.60
CA ASN A 235 -59.08 -30.82 -34.27
C ASN A 235 -60.17 -31.65 -33.59
N THR A 236 -60.18 -31.69 -32.25
CA THR A 236 -61.22 -32.38 -31.47
C THR A 236 -62.60 -31.76 -31.68
N SER A 237 -62.71 -30.43 -31.66
CA SER A 237 -63.97 -29.72 -31.91
C SER A 237 -64.50 -29.96 -33.32
N PHE A 238 -63.63 -29.99 -34.33
CA PHE A 238 -64.03 -30.29 -35.71
C PHE A 238 -64.49 -31.73 -35.90
N ASN A 239 -63.80 -32.71 -35.31
CA ASN A 239 -64.22 -34.11 -35.36
C ASN A 239 -65.58 -34.32 -34.68
N ALA A 240 -65.82 -33.65 -33.55
CA ALA A 240 -67.11 -33.66 -32.87
C ALA A 240 -68.22 -33.05 -33.75
N LEU A 241 -67.95 -31.90 -34.38
CA LEU A 241 -68.87 -31.21 -35.29
C LEU A 241 -69.24 -32.09 -36.49
N GLN A 242 -68.27 -32.76 -37.11
CA GLN A 242 -68.50 -33.67 -38.23
C GLN A 242 -69.37 -34.86 -37.80
N THR A 243 -69.07 -35.47 -36.65
CA THR A 243 -69.85 -36.59 -36.11
C THR A 243 -71.30 -36.19 -35.87
N THR A 244 -71.54 -35.02 -35.25
CA THR A 244 -72.88 -34.52 -35.00
C THR A 244 -73.59 -34.13 -36.31
N GLN A 245 -72.88 -33.56 -37.29
CA GLN A 245 -73.45 -33.32 -38.62
C GLN A 245 -73.91 -34.62 -39.28
N ASP A 246 -73.09 -35.67 -39.27
CA ASP A 246 -73.42 -36.96 -39.89
C ASP A 246 -74.65 -37.58 -39.24
N GLN A 247 -74.79 -37.48 -37.91
CA GLN A 247 -75.99 -37.89 -37.18
C GLN A 247 -77.24 -37.10 -37.63
N VAL A 248 -77.10 -35.78 -37.82
CA VAL A 248 -78.20 -34.94 -38.32
C VAL A 248 -78.56 -35.34 -39.76
N VAL A 249 -77.59 -35.58 -40.63
CA VAL A 249 -77.83 -36.06 -42.02
C VAL A 249 -78.56 -37.41 -42.01
N GLN A 250 -78.13 -38.36 -41.19
CA GLN A 250 -78.76 -39.67 -41.09
C GLN A 250 -80.20 -39.58 -40.57
N ASN A 251 -80.44 -38.82 -39.51
CA ASN A 251 -81.77 -38.62 -38.95
C ASN A 251 -82.68 -37.89 -39.95
N LEU A 252 -82.18 -36.84 -40.60
CA LEU A 252 -82.92 -36.08 -41.61
C LEU A 252 -83.24 -36.95 -42.83
N THR A 253 -82.33 -37.82 -43.25
CA THR A 253 -82.55 -38.75 -44.37
C THR A 253 -83.57 -39.83 -44.02
N THR A 254 -83.53 -40.37 -42.80
CA THR A 254 -84.54 -41.31 -42.29
C THR A 254 -85.92 -40.68 -42.29
N ILE A 255 -86.06 -39.48 -41.71
CA ILE A 255 -87.32 -38.75 -41.67
C ILE A 255 -87.79 -38.39 -43.09
N ARG A 256 -86.89 -37.96 -43.98
CA ARG A 256 -87.21 -37.68 -45.39
C ARG A 256 -87.76 -38.92 -46.10
N ASN A 257 -87.14 -40.09 -45.90
CA ASN A 257 -87.57 -41.33 -46.53
C ASN A 257 -88.94 -41.80 -45.99
N GLN A 258 -89.18 -41.63 -44.69
CA GLN A 258 -90.49 -41.91 -44.06
C GLN A 258 -91.57 -41.01 -44.67
N ILE A 259 -91.36 -39.69 -44.68
CA ILE A 259 -92.30 -38.73 -45.29
C ILE A 259 -92.53 -39.08 -46.77
N ASN A 260 -91.48 -39.41 -47.52
CA ASN A 260 -91.63 -39.76 -48.93
C ASN A 260 -92.45 -41.04 -49.14
N GLN A 261 -92.26 -42.06 -48.30
CA GLN A 261 -93.06 -43.30 -48.33
C GLN A 261 -94.52 -43.03 -47.99
N THR A 262 -94.79 -42.22 -46.97
CA THR A 262 -96.13 -41.82 -46.54
C THR A 262 -96.83 -41.01 -47.63
N LEU A 263 -96.14 -40.03 -48.23
CA LEU A 263 -96.66 -39.23 -49.35
C LEU A 263 -96.94 -40.08 -50.60
N HIS A 264 -96.02 -41.00 -50.96
CA HIS A 264 -96.24 -41.93 -52.08
C HIS A 264 -97.46 -42.83 -51.85
N SER A 265 -97.63 -43.34 -50.63
CA SER A 265 -98.77 -44.18 -50.26
C SER A 265 -100.09 -43.40 -50.25
N CYS A 266 -100.05 -42.11 -49.89
CA CYS A 266 -101.21 -41.22 -49.88
C CYS A 266 -101.75 -40.87 -51.28
N GLY A 267 -100.89 -40.89 -52.31
CA GLY A 267 -101.29 -40.67 -53.71
C GLY A 267 -102.04 -39.35 -53.94
N SER A 268 -103.09 -39.38 -54.77
CA SER A 268 -103.89 -38.19 -55.10
C SER A 268 -104.72 -37.62 -53.93
N SER A 269 -104.77 -38.30 -52.78
CA SER A 269 -105.47 -37.82 -51.58
C SER A 269 -104.69 -36.70 -50.88
N CYS A 270 -103.36 -36.68 -51.04
CA CYS A 270 -102.48 -35.60 -50.58
C CYS A 270 -102.28 -34.57 -51.70
N THR A 271 -103.32 -33.82 -52.09
CA THR A 271 -103.33 -32.86 -53.22
C THR A 271 -102.39 -31.66 -53.07
N SER A 272 -101.85 -31.44 -51.87
CA SER A 272 -100.80 -30.46 -51.57
C SER A 272 -99.48 -31.13 -51.19
N ALA A 273 -99.03 -32.09 -52.01
CA ALA A 273 -97.79 -32.84 -51.79
C ALA A 273 -96.60 -31.89 -51.61
N VAL A 274 -96.12 -31.80 -50.37
CA VAL A 274 -94.96 -30.98 -50.01
C VAL A 274 -93.71 -31.65 -50.56
N SER A 275 -92.88 -30.91 -51.31
CA SER A 275 -91.66 -31.48 -51.87
C SER A 275 -90.64 -31.81 -50.77
N VAL A 276 -90.26 -33.09 -50.68
CA VAL A 276 -89.23 -33.58 -49.74
C VAL A 276 -87.80 -33.43 -50.27
N SER A 277 -87.62 -33.01 -51.55
CA SER A 277 -86.30 -32.91 -52.19
C SER A 277 -85.35 -31.94 -51.48
N ASP A 278 -85.92 -30.90 -50.87
CA ASP A 278 -85.15 -29.81 -50.24
C ASP A 278 -84.92 -30.06 -48.74
N LEU A 279 -85.41 -31.16 -48.18
CA LEU A 279 -85.25 -31.52 -46.78
C LEU A 279 -83.84 -32.08 -46.50
N THR A 280 -82.82 -31.27 -46.81
CA THR A 280 -81.38 -31.58 -46.76
C THR A 280 -80.62 -30.50 -45.98
N LEU A 281 -79.37 -30.77 -45.59
CA LEU A 281 -78.49 -29.74 -45.05
C LEU A 281 -78.09 -28.73 -46.14
N ASP A 282 -77.93 -27.47 -45.75
CA ASP A 282 -77.40 -26.38 -46.59
C ASP A 282 -75.93 -26.06 -46.24
N ALA A 283 -75.59 -26.13 -44.95
CA ALA A 283 -74.22 -26.07 -44.47
C ALA A 283 -73.53 -27.44 -44.58
N ASN A 284 -72.28 -27.47 -45.07
CA ASN A 284 -71.45 -28.67 -45.12
C ASN A 284 -70.10 -28.44 -44.42
N PHE A 285 -69.92 -29.10 -43.27
CA PHE A 285 -68.72 -29.07 -42.44
C PHE A 285 -67.79 -30.28 -42.65
N GLN A 286 -67.94 -31.07 -43.73
CA GLN A 286 -67.03 -32.20 -44.02
C GLN A 286 -65.69 -31.78 -44.64
N SER A 287 -65.61 -30.59 -45.25
CA SER A 287 -64.42 -30.14 -45.99
C SER A 287 -63.40 -29.35 -45.16
N ILE A 288 -63.24 -29.71 -43.87
CA ILE A 288 -62.41 -28.96 -42.93
C ILE A 288 -60.94 -29.45 -43.00
N PRO A 289 -59.93 -28.56 -42.89
CA PRO A 289 -58.52 -28.95 -42.95
C PRO A 289 -58.12 -29.92 -41.83
N ASP A 290 -57.34 -30.95 -42.17
CA ASP A 290 -56.67 -31.81 -41.19
C ASP A 290 -55.38 -31.15 -40.69
N PHE A 291 -55.24 -31.04 -39.36
CA PHE A 291 -54.08 -30.45 -38.70
C PHE A 291 -53.10 -31.50 -38.14
N SER A 292 -53.33 -32.78 -38.42
CA SER A 292 -52.53 -33.90 -37.89
C SER A 292 -51.04 -33.78 -38.22
N SER A 293 -50.71 -33.36 -39.45
CA SER A 293 -49.32 -33.23 -39.93
C SER A 293 -48.55 -32.09 -39.25
N GLN A 294 -49.21 -30.95 -39.04
CA GLN A 294 -48.68 -29.77 -38.37
C GLN A 294 -48.51 -30.07 -36.88
N LEU A 295 -49.48 -30.76 -36.27
CA LEU A 295 -49.40 -31.18 -34.87
C LEU A 295 -48.26 -32.20 -34.66
N SER A 296 -48.10 -33.16 -35.57
CA SER A 296 -47.00 -34.13 -35.54
C SER A 296 -45.63 -33.45 -35.64
N SER A 297 -45.50 -32.41 -36.47
CA SER A 297 -44.27 -31.61 -36.59
C SER A 297 -43.96 -30.86 -35.29
N ILE A 298 -44.96 -30.20 -34.68
CA ILE A 298 -44.79 -29.48 -33.41
C ILE A 298 -44.42 -30.46 -32.28
N ASP A 299 -45.15 -31.57 -32.16
CA ASP A 299 -44.87 -32.59 -31.15
C ASP A 299 -43.49 -33.23 -31.37
N GLY A 300 -43.08 -33.42 -32.62
CA GLY A 300 -41.75 -33.90 -32.97
C GLY A 300 -40.64 -33.00 -32.41
N PHE A 301 -40.82 -31.67 -32.48
CA PHE A 301 -39.89 -30.69 -31.89
C PHE A 301 -39.99 -30.61 -30.37
N LEU A 302 -41.20 -30.50 -29.80
CA LEU A 302 -41.37 -30.39 -28.34
C LEU A 302 -40.84 -31.62 -27.60
N ASN A 303 -41.07 -32.82 -28.16
CA ASN A 303 -40.59 -34.08 -27.59
C ASN A 303 -39.13 -34.41 -27.97
N SER A 304 -38.42 -33.52 -28.68
CA SER A 304 -37.01 -33.71 -29.04
C SER A 304 -36.03 -33.54 -27.87
N GLY A 305 -36.53 -33.23 -26.67
CA GLY A 305 -35.70 -32.90 -25.51
C GLY A 305 -35.09 -31.49 -25.56
N VAL A 306 -35.68 -30.56 -26.30
CA VAL A 306 -35.19 -29.17 -26.42
C VAL A 306 -35.08 -28.47 -25.07
N GLU A 307 -36.02 -28.70 -24.15
CA GLU A 307 -35.94 -28.14 -22.78
C GLU A 307 -34.72 -28.67 -22.01
N SER A 308 -34.39 -29.96 -22.17
CA SER A 308 -33.18 -30.54 -21.56
C SER A 308 -31.91 -29.87 -22.10
N ASN A 309 -31.88 -29.54 -23.39
CA ASN A 309 -30.74 -28.84 -23.99
C ASN A 309 -30.62 -27.39 -23.50
N VAL A 310 -31.73 -26.68 -23.33
CA VAL A 310 -31.75 -25.33 -22.72
C VAL A 310 -31.19 -25.38 -21.30
N GLN A 311 -31.62 -26.35 -20.48
CA GLN A 311 -31.12 -26.51 -19.12
C GLN A 311 -29.64 -26.88 -19.09
N LYS A 312 -29.20 -27.84 -19.92
CA LYS A 312 -27.79 -28.20 -20.06
C LYS A 312 -26.93 -27.00 -20.47
N ALA A 313 -27.36 -26.21 -21.44
CA ALA A 313 -26.62 -25.02 -21.88
C ALA A 313 -26.51 -23.96 -20.77
N ARG A 314 -27.57 -23.73 -19.98
CA ARG A 314 -27.51 -22.84 -18.79
C ARG A 314 -26.55 -23.38 -17.74
N GLN A 315 -26.55 -24.69 -17.52
CA GLN A 315 -25.65 -25.32 -16.57
C GLN A 315 -24.20 -25.21 -17.04
N THR A 316 -23.89 -25.51 -18.31
CA THR A 316 -22.54 -25.33 -18.87
C THR A 316 -22.04 -23.89 -18.70
N LEU A 317 -22.88 -22.87 -18.91
CA LEU A 317 -22.53 -21.46 -18.66
C LEU A 317 -22.19 -21.18 -17.20
N ASN A 318 -22.96 -21.73 -16.27
CA ASN A 318 -22.75 -21.55 -14.83
C ASN A 318 -21.54 -22.33 -14.31
N ASP A 319 -21.20 -23.44 -14.95
CA ASP A 319 -20.08 -24.30 -14.58
C ASP A 319 -18.73 -23.79 -15.11
N ILE A 320 -18.71 -22.76 -15.99
CA ILE A 320 -17.47 -22.16 -16.54
C ILE A 320 -16.42 -21.87 -15.45
N PRO A 321 -16.72 -21.19 -14.33
CA PRO A 321 -15.73 -20.94 -13.27
C PRO A 321 -15.13 -22.22 -12.67
N GLN A 322 -15.95 -23.26 -12.48
CA GLN A 322 -15.49 -24.54 -11.98
C GLN A 322 -14.67 -25.31 -13.03
N MET A 323 -15.04 -25.20 -14.31
CA MET A 323 -14.32 -25.78 -15.44
C MET A 323 -12.92 -25.17 -15.58
N VAL A 324 -12.81 -23.84 -15.47
CA VAL A 324 -11.53 -23.12 -15.39
C VAL A 324 -10.72 -23.63 -14.21
N ASN A 325 -11.30 -23.67 -13.01
CA ASN A 325 -10.61 -24.13 -11.81
C ASN A 325 -10.04 -25.57 -11.96
N ASN A 326 -10.79 -26.47 -12.59
CA ASN A 326 -10.36 -27.84 -12.83
C ASN A 326 -9.23 -27.92 -13.86
N GLN A 327 -9.32 -27.17 -14.97
CA GLN A 327 -8.30 -27.17 -16.02
C GLN A 327 -7.01 -26.47 -15.57
N THR A 328 -7.11 -25.41 -14.77
CA THR A 328 -5.95 -24.69 -14.25
C THR A 328 -5.34 -25.33 -13.01
N LYS A 329 -5.93 -26.41 -12.47
CA LYS A 329 -5.47 -27.03 -11.21
C LYS A 329 -3.98 -27.36 -11.21
N LYS A 330 -3.48 -27.91 -12.33
CA LYS A 330 -2.05 -28.21 -12.47
C LYS A 330 -1.21 -26.93 -12.52
N SER A 331 -1.58 -25.95 -13.35
CA SER A 331 -0.87 -24.67 -13.44
C SER A 331 -0.86 -23.92 -12.11
N VAL A 332 -1.95 -23.96 -11.34
CA VAL A 332 -2.03 -23.40 -9.98
C VAL A 332 -1.02 -24.10 -9.07
N GLN A 333 -0.98 -25.43 -9.07
CA GLN A 333 -0.01 -26.20 -8.28
C GLN A 333 1.43 -25.88 -8.69
N ASP A 334 1.72 -25.85 -10.00
CA ASP A 334 3.06 -25.54 -10.51
C ASP A 334 3.48 -24.12 -10.11
N VAL A 335 2.56 -23.13 -10.14
CA VAL A 335 2.83 -21.77 -9.64
C VAL A 335 3.05 -21.77 -8.12
N GLN A 336 2.28 -22.54 -7.34
CA GLN A 336 2.48 -22.65 -5.90
C GLN A 336 3.84 -23.24 -5.55
N ASP A 337 4.28 -24.27 -6.27
CA ASP A 337 5.59 -24.88 -6.12
C ASP A 337 6.71 -23.87 -6.47
N GLN A 338 6.50 -23.06 -7.52
CA GLN A 338 7.42 -21.96 -7.85
C GLN A 338 7.44 -20.86 -6.79
N LEU A 339 6.29 -20.48 -6.21
CA LEU A 339 6.22 -19.53 -5.11
C LEU A 339 6.94 -20.05 -3.86
N ALA A 340 6.87 -21.35 -3.58
CA ALA A 340 7.63 -22.00 -2.52
C ALA A 340 9.14 -21.98 -2.78
N ASN A 341 9.56 -22.24 -4.02
CA ASN A 341 10.96 -22.14 -4.45
C ASN A 341 11.48 -20.69 -4.35
N ILE A 342 10.70 -19.70 -4.77
CA ILE A 342 11.02 -18.28 -4.62
C ILE A 342 11.21 -17.94 -3.13
N ASN A 343 10.29 -18.38 -2.26
CA ASN A 343 10.43 -18.17 -0.83
C ASN A 343 11.72 -18.80 -0.27
N GLN A 344 12.05 -20.03 -0.68
CA GLN A 344 13.29 -20.68 -0.28
C GLN A 344 14.52 -19.91 -0.76
N LYS A 345 14.58 -19.50 -2.03
CA LYS A 345 15.68 -18.69 -2.57
C LYS A 345 15.85 -17.38 -1.81
N ILE A 346 14.76 -16.70 -1.45
CA ILE A 346 14.82 -15.46 -0.68
C ILE A 346 15.36 -15.71 0.74
N GLN A 347 15.00 -16.83 1.38
CA GLN A 347 15.59 -17.20 2.66
C GLN A 347 17.09 -17.56 2.54
N GLU A 348 17.50 -18.15 1.42
CA GLU A 348 18.91 -18.40 1.11
C GLU A 348 19.70 -17.09 0.91
N VAL A 349 19.08 -16.01 0.43
CA VAL A 349 19.72 -14.68 0.32
C VAL A 349 20.29 -14.23 1.67
N ARG A 350 19.58 -14.49 2.78
CA ARG A 350 20.05 -14.18 4.14
C ARG A 350 21.43 -14.80 4.42
N SER A 351 21.61 -16.07 4.02
CA SER A 351 22.88 -16.78 4.20
C SER A 351 23.96 -16.31 3.23
N SER A 352 23.58 -15.79 2.06
CA SER A 352 24.52 -15.24 1.08
C SER A 352 25.05 -13.85 1.48
N ILE A 353 24.24 -13.03 2.15
CA ILE A 353 24.63 -11.74 2.71
C ILE A 353 25.17 -11.95 4.14
N SER A 354 26.30 -12.65 4.29
CA SER A 354 26.97 -12.83 5.59
C SER A 354 27.70 -11.58 6.07
N ILE A 355 27.02 -10.43 6.00
CA ILE A 355 27.55 -9.17 6.52
C ILE A 355 27.67 -9.18 8.05
N VAL A 356 26.90 -10.05 8.70
CA VAL A 356 26.91 -10.25 10.16
C VAL A 356 28.32 -10.51 10.68
N ASP A 357 29.13 -11.33 9.99
CA ASP A 357 30.49 -11.64 10.42
C ASP A 357 31.43 -10.41 10.35
N GLN A 358 31.30 -9.62 9.28
CA GLN A 358 32.05 -8.38 9.13
C GLN A 358 31.67 -7.38 10.21
N LEU A 359 30.38 -7.19 10.46
CA LEU A 359 29.88 -6.26 11.48
C LEU A 359 30.18 -6.73 12.90
N ASN A 360 30.18 -8.03 13.17
CA ASN A 360 30.62 -8.58 14.45
C ASN A 360 32.10 -8.28 14.71
N THR A 361 32.93 -8.32 13.68
CA THR A 361 34.35 -7.94 13.79
C THR A 361 34.49 -6.46 14.14
N VAL A 362 33.72 -5.57 13.49
CA VAL A 362 33.68 -4.14 13.82
C VAL A 362 33.16 -3.88 15.24
N ASN A 363 32.11 -4.59 15.66
CA ASN A 363 31.60 -4.52 17.04
C ASN A 363 32.67 -4.92 18.06
N SER A 364 33.44 -5.97 17.77
CA SER A 364 34.55 -6.41 18.63
C SER A 364 35.67 -5.38 18.74
N PHE A 365 35.92 -4.62 17.67
CA PHE A 365 36.84 -3.49 17.70
C PHE A 365 36.33 -2.39 18.64
N PHE A 366 35.05 -2.02 18.56
CA PHE A 366 34.45 -1.05 19.49
C PHE A 366 34.49 -1.53 20.95
N ASP A 367 34.25 -2.83 21.19
CA ASP A 367 34.40 -3.43 22.51
C ASP A 367 35.84 -3.39 23.03
N THR A 368 36.81 -3.60 22.14
CA THR A 368 38.23 -3.52 22.49
C THR A 368 38.61 -2.09 22.88
N VAL A 369 38.14 -1.09 22.14
CA VAL A 369 38.39 0.33 22.43
C VAL A 369 37.75 0.74 23.76
N SER A 370 36.46 0.45 23.93
CA SER A 370 35.70 0.73 25.17
C SER A 370 36.30 0.00 26.38
N GLY A 371 36.67 -1.27 26.20
CA GLY A 371 37.30 -2.09 27.24
C GLY A 371 38.68 -1.57 27.65
N ASN A 372 39.51 -1.14 26.70
CA ASN A 372 40.80 -0.53 26.99
C ASN A 372 40.66 0.82 27.71
N ALA A 373 39.69 1.65 27.29
CA ALA A 373 39.40 2.91 27.97
C ALA A 373 38.92 2.68 29.41
N THR A 374 38.05 1.70 29.63
CA THR A 374 37.55 1.34 30.96
C THR A 374 38.65 0.79 31.87
N LYS A 375 39.62 0.03 31.31
CA LYS A 375 40.80 -0.43 32.07
C LYS A 375 41.72 0.72 32.49
N LEU A 376 41.87 1.75 31.65
CA LEU A 376 42.70 2.92 31.94
C LEU A 376 42.02 3.93 32.89
N GLN A 377 40.69 3.96 32.91
CA GLN A 377 39.89 4.88 33.71
C GLN A 377 40.34 4.99 35.19
N PRO A 378 40.49 3.90 35.98
CA PRO A 378 40.85 4.03 37.39
C PRO A 378 42.20 4.71 37.61
N ASP A 379 43.19 4.40 36.78
CA ASP A 379 44.51 5.02 36.87
C ASP A 379 44.46 6.50 36.48
N VAL A 380 43.78 6.84 35.39
CA VAL A 380 43.64 8.24 34.94
C VAL A 380 42.89 9.08 35.98
N VAL A 381 41.81 8.56 36.57
CA VAL A 381 41.07 9.25 37.64
C VAL A 381 41.94 9.44 38.89
N LYS A 382 42.76 8.44 39.24
CA LYS A 382 43.71 8.55 40.37
C LYS A 382 44.78 9.61 40.11
N TYR A 383 45.38 9.65 38.92
CA TYR A 383 46.36 10.68 38.59
C TYR A 383 45.74 12.07 38.45
N ASP A 384 44.50 12.17 37.95
CA ASP A 384 43.74 13.42 37.94
C ASP A 384 43.49 13.94 39.36
N TYR A 385 43.22 13.06 40.32
CA TYR A 385 43.08 13.45 41.72
C TYR A 385 44.37 14.10 42.28
N TYR A 386 45.54 13.51 42.01
CA TYR A 386 46.82 14.12 42.41
C TYR A 386 47.07 15.47 41.70
N ARG A 387 46.80 15.53 40.40
CA ARG A 387 46.87 16.77 39.60
C ARG A 387 45.97 17.85 40.19
N TRP A 388 44.75 17.49 40.57
CA TRP A 388 43.77 18.40 41.16
C TRP A 388 44.25 18.98 42.49
N ILE A 389 44.83 18.15 43.38
CA ILE A 389 45.44 18.61 44.64
C ILE A 389 46.57 19.59 44.35
N VAL A 390 47.51 19.24 43.46
CA VAL A 390 48.64 20.11 43.11
C VAL A 390 48.14 21.44 42.55
N GLY A 391 47.12 21.42 41.69
CA GLY A 391 46.50 22.63 41.14
C GLY A 391 45.87 23.52 42.21
N ILE A 392 45.23 22.94 43.23
CA ILE A 392 44.72 23.69 44.39
C ILE A 392 45.88 24.33 45.16
N CYS A 393 46.92 23.56 45.49
CA CYS A 393 48.07 24.07 46.24
C CYS A 393 48.73 25.26 45.52
N LEU A 394 48.96 25.15 44.21
CA LEU A 394 49.55 26.23 43.41
C LEU A 394 48.65 27.47 43.36
N SER A 395 47.33 27.28 43.20
CA SER A 395 46.38 28.40 43.20
C SER A 395 46.30 29.06 44.59
N CYS A 396 46.36 28.29 45.67
CA CYS A 396 46.43 28.84 47.04
C CYS A 396 47.70 29.68 47.29
N ILE A 397 48.83 29.36 46.65
CA ILE A 397 50.04 30.20 46.73
C ILE A 397 49.81 31.56 46.07
N ILE A 398 49.13 31.59 44.92
CA ILE A 398 48.75 32.85 44.24
C ILE A 398 47.75 33.62 45.09
N LEU A 399 46.72 32.94 45.62
CA LEU A 399 45.73 33.54 46.50
C LEU A 399 46.36 34.15 47.76
N LEU A 400 47.37 33.50 48.35
CA LEU A 400 48.10 34.04 49.50
C LEU A 400 48.72 35.41 49.17
N VAL A 401 49.35 35.55 48.01
CA VAL A 401 49.90 36.84 47.53
C VAL A 401 48.79 37.88 47.38
N VAL A 402 47.66 37.51 46.77
CA VAL A 402 46.51 38.39 46.60
C VAL A 402 45.96 38.85 47.95
N VAL A 403 45.77 37.93 48.88
CA VAL A 403 45.26 38.20 50.23
C VAL A 403 46.21 39.15 50.99
N CYS A 404 47.52 38.91 50.94
CA CYS A 404 48.51 39.82 51.51
C CYS A 404 48.40 41.23 50.89
N ASN A 405 48.29 41.34 49.57
CA ASN A 405 48.15 42.63 48.89
C ASN A 405 46.84 43.34 49.25
N LEU A 406 45.72 42.62 49.35
CA LEU A 406 44.42 43.17 49.72
C LEU A 406 44.41 43.66 51.18
N PHE A 407 44.94 42.87 52.12
CA PHE A 407 45.08 43.32 53.51
C PHE A 407 46.00 44.53 53.62
N GLY A 408 47.09 44.58 52.87
CA GLY A 408 47.94 45.77 52.77
C GLY A 408 47.18 46.99 52.24
N LEU A 409 46.38 46.81 51.18
CA LEU A 409 45.58 47.88 50.54
C LEU A 409 44.44 48.37 51.43
N LEU A 410 43.90 47.53 52.31
CA LEU A 410 42.84 47.89 53.26
C LEU A 410 43.41 48.55 54.52
N LEU A 411 44.37 47.90 55.18
CA LEU A 411 44.93 48.35 56.46
C LEU A 411 45.87 49.55 56.30
N GLY A 412 46.57 49.65 55.16
CA GLY A 412 47.51 50.72 54.87
C GLY A 412 46.87 52.11 54.92
N PRO A 413 45.82 52.41 54.13
CA PRO A 413 45.10 53.68 54.15
C PRO A 413 44.26 53.88 55.42
N CYS A 414 43.55 52.86 55.91
CA CYS A 414 42.67 52.97 57.08
C CYS A 414 43.44 53.23 58.39
N GLY A 415 44.67 52.73 58.51
CA GLY A 415 45.53 53.00 59.66
C GLY A 415 46.31 54.32 59.56
N GLN A 416 46.20 55.06 58.46
CA GLN A 416 47.08 56.18 58.20
C GLN A 416 46.60 57.47 58.86
N ASN A 417 47.35 57.97 59.83
CA ASN A 417 47.15 59.30 60.40
C ASN A 417 48.11 60.31 59.75
N SER A 418 47.58 61.31 59.04
CA SER A 418 48.37 62.37 58.37
C SER A 418 49.06 63.34 59.33
N SER A 419 48.67 63.34 60.61
CA SER A 419 49.15 64.30 61.61
C SER A 419 50.22 63.72 62.55
N LYS A 420 50.67 62.47 62.33
CA LYS A 420 51.73 61.82 63.11
C LYS A 420 52.95 61.51 62.25
N ASP A 421 54.12 61.54 62.88
CA ASP A 421 55.38 61.22 62.20
C ASP A 421 55.42 59.76 61.72
N PRO A 422 56.16 59.45 60.62
CA PRO A 422 56.27 58.09 60.08
C PRO A 422 56.76 57.02 61.05
N THR A 423 57.39 57.42 62.16
CA THR A 423 57.88 56.58 63.25
C THR A 423 56.82 56.27 64.31
N GLU A 424 55.67 56.97 64.30
CA GLU A 424 54.55 56.79 65.25
C GLU A 424 53.27 56.27 64.54
N ARG A 425 53.43 55.27 63.67
CA ARG A 425 52.29 54.69 62.94
C ARG A 425 51.33 53.96 63.85
N SER A 426 50.06 53.93 63.46
CA SER A 426 49.08 53.04 64.09
C SER A 426 49.44 51.57 63.85
N CYS A 427 49.01 50.69 64.76
CA CYS A 427 49.16 49.24 64.61
C CYS A 427 48.61 48.75 63.25
N SER A 428 47.44 49.26 62.83
CA SER A 428 46.83 48.93 61.53
C SER A 428 47.72 49.31 60.33
N SER A 429 48.31 50.50 60.33
CA SER A 429 49.21 50.93 59.25
C SER A 429 50.52 50.15 59.22
N ASN A 430 51.05 49.76 60.39
CA ASN A 430 52.23 48.90 60.47
C ASN A 430 51.93 47.50 59.89
N SER A 431 50.85 46.86 60.32
CA SER A 431 50.41 45.57 59.80
C SER A 431 50.16 45.61 58.29
N GLY A 432 49.59 46.69 57.75
CA GLY A 432 49.43 46.86 56.30
C GLY A 432 50.76 46.90 55.54
N GLY A 433 51.79 47.52 56.12
CA GLY A 433 53.15 47.51 55.58
C GLY A 433 53.79 46.12 55.61
N ASP A 434 53.61 45.39 56.70
CA ASP A 434 54.11 44.03 56.86
C ASP A 434 53.46 43.07 55.85
N PHE A 435 52.14 43.20 55.61
CA PHE A 435 51.43 42.44 54.58
C PHE A 435 51.92 42.73 53.16
N PHE A 436 52.25 43.98 52.80
CA PHE A 436 52.86 44.27 51.49
C PHE A 436 54.24 43.67 51.33
N ILE A 437 55.07 43.68 52.38
CA ILE A 437 56.39 43.06 52.36
C ILE A 437 56.26 41.54 52.27
N ALA A 438 55.31 40.94 53.00
CA ALA A 438 55.02 39.51 52.90
C ALA A 438 54.55 39.11 51.50
N GLY A 439 53.60 39.86 50.91
CA GLY A 439 53.13 39.63 49.54
C GLY A 439 54.26 39.73 48.50
N ALA A 440 55.12 40.74 48.63
CA ALA A 440 56.30 40.87 47.77
C ALA A 440 57.30 39.71 47.98
N ALA A 441 57.56 39.30 49.22
CA ALA A 441 58.45 38.18 49.53
C ALA A 441 57.95 36.87 48.94
N PHE A 442 56.67 36.53 49.12
CA PHE A 442 56.06 35.34 48.52
C PHE A 442 56.06 35.40 46.99
N SER A 443 55.83 36.58 46.41
CA SER A 443 55.92 36.78 44.95
C SER A 443 57.31 36.44 44.43
N PHE A 444 58.38 36.99 45.03
CA PHE A 444 59.75 36.66 44.60
C PHE A 444 60.13 35.20 44.87
N LEU A 445 59.66 34.62 45.97
CA LEU A 445 59.96 33.25 46.36
C LEU A 445 59.36 32.21 45.39
N PHE A 446 58.10 32.40 44.99
CA PHE A 446 57.35 31.40 44.22
C PHE A 446 57.20 31.70 42.73
N ALA A 447 57.46 32.93 42.27
CA ALA A 447 57.17 33.29 40.88
C ALA A 447 58.01 32.53 39.84
N TRP A 448 59.26 32.16 40.15
CA TRP A 448 60.05 31.32 39.24
C TRP A 448 59.43 29.93 39.08
N LEU A 449 58.93 29.35 40.19
CA LEU A 449 58.28 28.05 40.22
C LEU A 449 56.95 28.08 39.48
N LEU A 450 56.11 29.09 39.74
CA LEU A 450 54.83 29.26 39.07
C LEU A 450 55.01 29.46 37.56
N MET A 451 55.97 30.31 37.15
CA MET A 451 56.26 30.52 35.73
C MET A 451 56.78 29.24 35.07
N LEU A 452 57.64 28.47 35.74
CA LEU A 452 58.14 27.19 35.22
C LEU A 452 56.98 26.20 34.98
N VAL A 453 56.10 26.03 35.97
CA VAL A 453 54.93 25.13 35.84
C VAL A 453 54.01 25.60 34.72
N THR A 454 53.70 26.90 34.66
CA THR A 454 52.88 27.47 33.58
C THR A 454 53.52 27.26 32.22
N ALA A 455 54.83 27.45 32.08
CA ALA A 455 55.55 27.25 30.82
C ALA A 455 55.48 25.79 30.34
N VAL A 456 55.68 24.82 31.25
CA VAL A 456 55.58 23.39 30.93
C VAL A 456 54.15 23.01 30.52
N LEU A 457 53.15 23.43 31.30
CA LEU A 457 51.74 23.14 31.00
C LEU A 457 51.29 23.81 29.70
N PHE A 458 51.75 25.04 29.43
CA PHE A 458 51.46 25.75 28.20
C PHE A 458 52.09 25.07 26.98
N ALA A 459 53.36 24.66 27.07
CA ALA A 459 54.03 23.95 25.98
C ALA A 459 53.37 22.59 25.71
N ALA A 460 53.09 21.80 26.75
CA ALA A 460 52.48 20.49 26.59
C ALA A 460 51.02 20.60 26.12
N GLY A 461 50.17 21.32 26.86
CA GLY A 461 48.74 21.44 26.57
C GLY A 461 48.45 22.23 25.30
N GLY A 462 49.24 23.28 25.03
CA GLY A 462 49.15 24.05 23.81
C GLY A 462 49.44 23.19 22.57
N ASN A 463 50.55 22.47 22.57
CA ASN A 463 50.89 21.59 21.44
C ASN A 463 49.88 20.46 21.25
N VAL A 464 49.36 19.85 22.33
CA VAL A 464 48.28 18.86 22.22
C VAL A 464 47.06 19.47 21.53
N TYR A 465 46.66 20.69 21.91
CA TYR A 465 45.53 21.37 21.28
C TYR A 465 45.80 21.69 19.80
N THR A 466 46.91 22.33 19.47
CA THR A 466 47.19 22.82 18.12
C THR A 466 47.59 21.72 17.14
N SER A 467 48.23 20.66 17.61
CA SER A 467 48.74 19.58 16.75
C SER A 467 47.83 18.35 16.71
N VAL A 468 46.92 18.18 17.67
CA VAL A 468 45.99 17.04 17.71
C VAL A 468 44.53 17.49 17.69
N CYS A 469 44.07 18.24 18.70
CA CYS A 469 42.64 18.53 18.85
C CYS A 469 42.07 19.39 17.69
N LYS A 470 42.79 20.43 17.27
CA LYS A 470 42.36 21.33 16.19
C LYS A 470 42.38 20.65 14.81
N PRO A 471 43.45 19.92 14.41
CA PRO A 471 43.44 19.12 13.18
C PRO A 471 42.41 17.99 13.18
N TRP A 472 42.12 17.39 14.33
CA TRP A 472 41.04 16.40 14.48
C TRP A 472 39.68 17.03 14.19
N SER A 473 39.37 18.16 14.83
CA SER A 473 38.09 18.86 14.64
C SER A 473 37.91 19.41 13.22
N SER A 474 38.99 19.79 12.54
CA SER A 474 38.98 20.32 11.17
C SER A 474 39.10 19.24 10.09
N ARG A 475 39.13 17.94 10.47
CA ARG A 475 39.25 16.78 9.57
C ARG A 475 40.59 16.65 8.85
N GLN A 476 41.52 17.58 9.04
CA GLN A 476 42.87 17.54 8.45
C GLN A 476 43.67 16.32 8.93
N LEU A 477 43.41 15.87 10.16
CA LEU A 477 44.03 14.66 10.70
C LEU A 477 43.56 13.39 9.97
N TYR A 478 42.32 13.36 9.46
CA TYR A 478 41.77 12.16 8.82
C TYR A 478 42.47 11.86 7.51
N GLN A 479 42.84 12.90 6.76
CA GLN A 479 43.64 12.77 5.54
C GLN A 479 45.02 12.13 5.82
N ALA A 480 45.69 12.59 6.88
CA ALA A 480 46.97 12.02 7.29
C ALA A 480 46.85 10.57 7.79
N VAL A 481 45.73 10.21 8.43
CA VAL A 481 45.43 8.83 8.83
C VAL A 481 45.17 7.96 7.60
N ASP A 482 44.37 8.41 6.64
CA ASP A 482 44.00 7.65 5.44
C ASP A 482 45.20 7.28 4.56
N GLU A 483 46.19 8.18 4.45
CA GLU A 483 47.41 7.92 3.68
C GLU A 483 48.32 6.86 4.31
N ASN A 484 48.21 6.62 5.62
CA ASN A 484 49.19 5.84 6.39
C ASN A 484 48.59 4.63 7.13
N VAL A 485 47.28 4.59 7.34
CA VAL A 485 46.58 3.54 8.06
C VAL A 485 45.49 2.97 7.16
N ASN A 486 45.58 1.67 6.87
CA ASN A 486 44.52 0.97 6.18
C ASN A 486 43.37 0.69 7.15
N LEU A 487 42.22 1.33 6.92
CA LEU A 487 41.03 1.21 7.77
C LEU A 487 40.49 -0.22 7.83
N SER A 488 40.54 -0.97 6.72
CA SER A 488 40.14 -2.38 6.67
C SER A 488 41.02 -3.24 7.58
N LYS A 489 42.33 -2.98 7.61
CA LYS A 489 43.25 -3.66 8.54
C LYS A 489 42.99 -3.29 10.00
N LEU A 490 42.65 -2.02 10.27
CA LEU A 490 42.35 -1.54 11.62
C LEU A 490 41.07 -2.18 12.17
N LEU A 491 40.05 -2.30 11.33
CA LEU A 491 38.76 -2.87 11.69
C LEU A 491 38.71 -4.40 11.57
N GLY A 492 39.77 -5.02 11.04
CA GLY A 492 39.86 -6.47 10.85
C GLY A 492 38.90 -7.01 9.77
N THR A 493 38.37 -6.16 8.91
CA THR A 493 37.38 -6.53 7.89
C THR A 493 37.67 -5.83 6.57
N ASP A 494 37.46 -6.49 5.45
CA ASP A 494 37.61 -5.86 4.13
C ASP A 494 36.47 -4.85 3.94
N LEU A 495 36.81 -3.58 3.78
CA LEU A 495 35.86 -2.50 3.51
C LEU A 495 36.10 -1.94 2.11
N ASN A 496 36.60 -2.74 1.16
CA ASN A 496 36.88 -2.32 -0.21
C ASN A 496 37.72 -1.03 -0.28
N ASN A 497 38.76 -0.94 0.56
CA ASN A 497 39.68 0.21 0.67
C ASN A 497 38.98 1.56 0.93
N ARG A 498 37.90 1.56 1.72
CA ARG A 498 37.28 2.81 2.17
C ARG A 498 38.18 3.55 3.16
N ASN A 499 38.29 4.86 2.93
CA ASN A 499 39.04 5.78 3.76
C ASN A 499 38.16 6.37 4.87
N LEU A 500 38.74 6.68 6.03
CA LEU A 500 38.07 7.29 7.18
C LEU A 500 37.44 8.64 6.81
N THR A 501 38.11 9.45 5.98
CA THR A 501 37.55 10.73 5.50
C THR A 501 36.26 10.52 4.73
N THR A 502 36.19 9.51 3.86
CA THR A 502 34.99 9.21 3.09
C THR A 502 33.89 8.69 4.00
N VAL A 503 34.19 7.74 4.90
CA VAL A 503 33.21 7.21 5.86
C VAL A 503 32.63 8.33 6.72
N TYR A 504 33.47 9.23 7.22
CA TYR A 504 33.01 10.37 8.02
C TYR A 504 32.12 11.33 7.22
N ASN A 505 32.50 11.68 5.98
CA ASN A 505 31.74 12.62 5.17
C ASN A 505 30.37 12.05 4.76
N ASP A 506 30.32 10.78 4.37
CA ASP A 506 29.07 10.10 4.04
C ASP A 506 28.13 10.08 5.26
N CYS A 507 28.64 9.67 6.44
CA CYS A 507 27.87 9.73 7.68
C CYS A 507 27.42 11.17 8.05
N HIS A 508 28.22 12.18 7.75
CA HIS A 508 27.88 13.58 8.00
C HIS A 508 26.79 14.11 7.05
N ASN A 509 26.68 13.54 5.86
CA ASN A 509 25.67 13.86 4.86
C ASN A 509 24.41 12.97 4.98
N ASP A 510 24.27 12.24 6.09
CA ASP A 510 23.17 11.30 6.35
C ASP A 510 23.07 10.16 5.30
N ASP A 511 24.19 9.78 4.66
CA ASP A 511 24.21 8.63 3.76
C ASP A 511 23.99 7.32 4.51
N SER A 512 23.31 6.37 3.85
CA SER A 512 23.04 5.06 4.44
C SER A 512 24.33 4.27 4.68
N LEU A 513 24.37 3.51 5.78
CA LEU A 513 25.52 2.66 6.08
C LEU A 513 25.81 1.64 4.96
N TRP A 514 24.78 1.24 4.21
CA TRP A 514 24.92 0.42 3.01
C TRP A 514 25.82 1.04 1.95
N ASN A 515 25.63 2.34 1.68
CA ASN A 515 26.45 3.09 0.72
C ASN A 515 27.80 3.48 1.31
N THR A 516 27.82 3.91 2.58
CA THR A 516 29.02 4.34 3.29
C THR A 516 30.06 3.23 3.45
N LEU A 517 29.63 1.99 3.63
CA LEU A 517 30.54 0.83 3.65
C LEU A 517 30.74 0.20 2.27
N ASN A 518 30.14 0.78 1.22
CA ASN A 518 30.16 0.27 -0.15
C ASN A 518 29.69 -1.19 -0.25
N LEU A 519 28.68 -1.57 0.54
CA LEU A 519 28.22 -2.95 0.63
C LEU A 519 27.58 -3.41 -0.68
N ASN A 520 27.08 -2.49 -1.50
CA ASN A 520 26.54 -2.80 -2.82
C ASN A 520 27.54 -3.47 -3.77
N SER A 521 28.83 -3.18 -3.60
CA SER A 521 29.91 -3.80 -4.39
C SER A 521 30.23 -5.23 -3.97
N MET A 522 29.93 -5.59 -2.72
CA MET A 522 30.05 -6.97 -2.22
C MET A 522 28.75 -7.76 -2.43
N TYR A 523 27.62 -7.10 -2.21
CA TYR A 523 26.27 -7.66 -2.28
C TYR A 523 25.39 -6.73 -3.11
N ASN A 524 25.19 -7.07 -4.38
CA ASN A 524 24.37 -6.25 -5.28
C ASN A 524 22.88 -6.43 -4.94
N LEU A 525 22.31 -5.50 -4.17
CA LEU A 525 20.91 -5.52 -3.78
C LEU A 525 19.97 -5.50 -4.99
N ASP A 526 20.31 -4.77 -6.05
CA ASP A 526 19.47 -4.68 -7.24
C ASP A 526 19.30 -6.04 -7.91
N SER A 527 20.33 -6.89 -7.86
CA SER A 527 20.25 -8.29 -8.32
C SER A 527 19.26 -9.09 -7.47
N TYR A 528 19.36 -8.99 -6.13
CA TYR A 528 18.50 -9.73 -5.21
C TYR A 528 17.05 -9.22 -5.18
N LEU A 529 16.83 -7.94 -5.47
CA LEU A 529 15.50 -7.32 -5.51
C LEU A 529 14.86 -7.37 -6.90
N ASN A 530 15.54 -7.94 -7.90
CA ASN A 530 15.01 -8.05 -9.24
C ASN A 530 13.88 -9.09 -9.35
N ILE A 531 12.63 -8.62 -9.24
CA ILE A 531 11.41 -9.43 -9.33
C ILE A 531 11.35 -10.26 -10.63
N SER A 532 11.98 -9.80 -11.72
CA SER A 532 11.97 -10.54 -12.99
C SER A 532 12.69 -11.91 -12.89
N GLU A 533 13.72 -12.03 -12.05
CA GLU A 533 14.40 -13.31 -11.83
C GLU A 533 13.49 -14.34 -11.14
N TYR A 534 12.61 -13.85 -10.26
CA TYR A 534 11.69 -14.69 -9.49
C TYR A 534 10.40 -15.00 -10.28
N THR A 535 9.95 -14.11 -11.15
CA THR A 535 8.65 -14.22 -11.82
C THR A 535 8.70 -14.87 -13.21
N ALA A 536 9.87 -15.01 -13.83
CA ALA A 536 10.00 -15.56 -15.18
C ALA A 536 9.35 -16.95 -15.34
N GLN A 537 9.57 -17.86 -14.38
CA GLN A 537 8.97 -19.19 -14.41
C GLN A 537 7.46 -19.17 -14.16
N VAL A 538 6.99 -18.30 -13.26
CA VAL A 538 5.56 -18.10 -13.01
C VAL A 538 4.86 -17.62 -14.28
N ASN A 539 5.41 -16.60 -14.95
CA ASN A 539 4.88 -16.09 -16.21
C ASN A 539 4.86 -17.18 -17.29
N SER A 540 5.94 -17.95 -17.43
CA SER A 540 5.99 -19.05 -18.38
C SER A 540 4.93 -20.13 -18.13
N ILE A 541 4.61 -20.46 -16.87
CA ILE A 541 3.55 -21.43 -16.55
C ILE A 541 2.18 -20.86 -16.95
N LEU A 542 1.93 -19.58 -16.65
CA LEU A 542 0.67 -18.92 -16.98
C LEU A 542 0.47 -18.77 -18.49
N ASP A 543 1.50 -18.35 -19.23
CA ASP A 543 1.45 -18.16 -20.68
C ASP A 543 1.22 -19.49 -21.43
N ASN A 544 1.70 -20.60 -20.89
CA ASN A 544 1.51 -21.94 -21.45
C ASN A 544 0.19 -22.61 -21.02
N THR A 545 -0.62 -21.94 -20.19
CA THR A 545 -1.89 -22.50 -19.70
C THR A 545 -3.01 -22.26 -20.72
N ASN A 546 -3.40 -23.32 -21.42
CA ASN A 546 -4.53 -23.29 -22.36
C ASN A 546 -5.83 -23.74 -21.67
N ILE A 547 -6.84 -22.88 -21.70
CA ILE A 547 -8.18 -23.17 -21.17
C ILE A 547 -9.12 -23.38 -22.34
N THR A 548 -9.74 -24.55 -22.40
CA THR A 548 -10.74 -24.88 -23.42
C THR A 548 -12.12 -24.85 -22.78
N ILE A 549 -13.03 -24.02 -23.29
CA ILE A 549 -14.43 -24.02 -22.85
C ILE A 549 -15.19 -24.99 -23.73
N ASP A 550 -15.94 -25.90 -23.10
CA ASP A 550 -16.78 -26.86 -23.82
C ASP A 550 -17.77 -26.14 -24.73
N SER A 551 -18.01 -26.69 -25.92
CA SER A 551 -18.94 -26.11 -26.89
C SER A 551 -20.36 -26.10 -26.32
N ILE A 552 -20.95 -24.91 -26.16
CA ILE A 552 -22.32 -24.76 -25.67
C ILE A 552 -23.29 -25.09 -26.81
N THR A 553 -23.95 -26.24 -26.69
CA THR A 553 -24.95 -26.68 -27.68
C THR A 553 -26.32 -26.15 -27.29
N PHE A 554 -26.81 -25.13 -28.00
CA PHE A 554 -28.15 -24.56 -27.79
C PHE A 554 -29.25 -25.44 -28.38
N LEU A 555 -29.05 -25.91 -29.62
CA LEU A 555 -29.92 -26.84 -30.34
C LEU A 555 -29.05 -27.85 -31.09
N SER A 556 -29.43 -29.13 -31.03
CA SER A 556 -28.80 -30.16 -31.85
C SER A 556 -29.18 -29.99 -33.33
N THR A 557 -28.42 -30.59 -34.24
CA THR A 557 -28.74 -30.56 -35.68
C THR A 557 -30.16 -31.08 -35.94
N SER A 558 -30.52 -32.21 -35.34
CA SER A 558 -31.89 -32.77 -35.44
C SER A 558 -32.96 -31.81 -34.90
N GLN A 559 -32.69 -31.04 -33.84
CA GLN A 559 -33.63 -30.06 -33.32
C GLN A 559 -33.80 -28.86 -34.26
N LYS A 560 -32.72 -28.43 -34.93
CA LYS A 560 -32.75 -27.39 -35.95
C LYS A 560 -33.58 -27.82 -37.16
N ASP A 561 -33.45 -29.08 -37.57
CA ASP A 561 -34.23 -29.66 -38.65
C ASP A 561 -35.71 -29.70 -38.27
N LYS A 562 -36.04 -30.22 -37.08
CA LYS A 562 -37.42 -30.30 -36.56
C LYS A 562 -38.09 -28.93 -36.40
N ILE A 563 -37.38 -27.90 -35.92
CA ILE A 563 -37.98 -26.55 -35.83
C ILE A 563 -38.19 -25.94 -37.22
N THR A 564 -37.35 -26.31 -38.19
CA THR A 564 -37.51 -25.91 -39.59
C THR A 564 -38.71 -26.62 -40.22
N GLU A 565 -38.89 -27.92 -39.96
CA GLU A 565 -40.10 -28.67 -40.37
C GLU A 565 -41.37 -28.00 -39.83
N VAL A 566 -41.38 -27.57 -38.57
CA VAL A 566 -42.49 -26.80 -37.99
C VAL A 566 -42.72 -25.50 -38.75
N ALA A 567 -41.66 -24.75 -39.06
CA ALA A 567 -41.77 -23.50 -39.82
C ALA A 567 -42.26 -23.71 -41.26
N THR A 568 -41.95 -24.84 -41.90
CA THR A 568 -42.36 -25.18 -43.26
C THR A 568 -43.64 -26.02 -43.34
N SER A 569 -44.23 -26.39 -42.20
CA SER A 569 -45.43 -27.25 -42.13
C SER A 569 -46.70 -26.63 -42.73
N GLY A 570 -46.65 -25.37 -43.16
CA GLY A 570 -47.80 -24.64 -43.70
C GLY A 570 -48.83 -24.26 -42.63
N ILE A 571 -48.44 -24.27 -41.36
CA ILE A 571 -49.28 -23.88 -40.21
C ILE A 571 -49.86 -22.45 -40.33
N ASP A 572 -49.23 -21.59 -41.13
CA ASP A 572 -49.65 -20.24 -41.48
C ASP A 572 -50.61 -20.14 -42.67
N ASN A 573 -50.63 -21.18 -43.51
CA ASN A 573 -51.45 -21.27 -44.72
C ASN A 573 -52.80 -21.97 -44.50
N ASN A 574 -53.17 -22.22 -43.23
CA ASN A 574 -54.42 -22.88 -42.88
C ASN A 574 -55.63 -22.00 -43.29
N ASP A 575 -56.34 -22.43 -44.33
CA ASP A 575 -57.50 -21.70 -44.88
C ASP A 575 -58.81 -22.06 -44.19
N PHE A 576 -59.26 -21.19 -43.28
CA PHE A 576 -60.56 -21.30 -42.62
C PHE A 576 -61.70 -20.62 -43.41
N SER A 577 -61.44 -20.10 -44.61
CA SER A 577 -62.43 -19.35 -45.40
C SER A 577 -63.63 -20.20 -45.78
N ASN A 578 -63.38 -21.47 -46.13
CA ASN A 578 -64.46 -22.43 -46.41
C ASN A 578 -65.33 -22.66 -45.17
N PHE A 579 -64.73 -22.90 -44.01
CA PHE A 579 -65.50 -23.07 -42.77
C PHE A 579 -66.33 -21.83 -42.44
N LYS A 580 -65.73 -20.63 -42.54
CA LYS A 580 -66.43 -19.34 -42.35
C LYS A 580 -67.64 -19.18 -43.27
N GLN A 581 -67.51 -19.58 -44.53
CA GLN A 581 -68.59 -19.53 -45.51
C GLN A 581 -69.74 -20.46 -45.12
N GLN A 582 -69.45 -21.67 -44.62
CA GLN A 582 -70.46 -22.65 -44.22
C GLN A 582 -71.18 -22.24 -42.93
N VAL A 583 -70.47 -21.63 -41.97
CA VAL A 583 -71.08 -21.07 -40.74
C VAL A 583 -72.07 -19.93 -41.04
N SER A 584 -71.90 -19.26 -42.19
CA SER A 584 -72.77 -18.16 -42.62
C SER A 584 -74.05 -18.62 -43.34
N LYS A 585 -74.20 -19.93 -43.60
CA LYS A 585 -75.40 -20.51 -44.20
C LYS A 585 -76.43 -20.91 -43.15
N ASN A 586 -77.67 -21.13 -43.59
CA ASN A 586 -78.64 -21.85 -42.77
C ASN A 586 -78.19 -23.31 -42.58
N ILE A 587 -78.61 -23.96 -41.50
CA ILE A 587 -78.22 -25.36 -41.24
C ILE A 587 -78.92 -26.30 -42.23
N THR A 588 -80.23 -26.15 -42.39
CA THR A 588 -81.05 -26.88 -43.37
C THR A 588 -81.53 -25.95 -44.48
N LYS A 589 -81.70 -26.46 -45.70
CA LYS A 589 -82.23 -25.68 -46.83
C LYS A 589 -83.66 -25.23 -46.60
N THR A 590 -84.45 -26.10 -45.98
CA THR A 590 -85.84 -25.84 -45.59
C THR A 590 -85.93 -25.73 -44.08
N ASN A 591 -86.71 -24.77 -43.58
CA ASN A 591 -87.00 -24.64 -42.15
C ASN A 591 -87.80 -25.86 -41.67
N LEU A 592 -87.20 -26.70 -40.81
CA LEU A 592 -87.79 -27.96 -40.36
C LEU A 592 -89.10 -27.76 -39.58
N LEU A 593 -89.22 -26.66 -38.82
CA LEU A 593 -90.44 -26.34 -38.06
C LEU A 593 -91.58 -25.93 -39.00
N SER A 594 -91.28 -25.13 -40.01
CA SER A 594 -92.24 -24.73 -41.04
C SER A 594 -92.74 -25.95 -41.82
N PHE A 595 -91.83 -26.85 -42.19
CA PHE A 595 -92.18 -28.10 -42.87
C PHE A 595 -93.00 -29.04 -41.98
N ALA A 596 -92.66 -29.15 -40.69
CA ALA A 596 -93.45 -29.92 -39.72
C ALA A 596 -94.88 -29.38 -39.57
N THR A 597 -95.07 -28.05 -39.60
CA THR A 597 -96.41 -27.44 -39.59
C THR A 597 -97.19 -27.77 -40.86
N GLN A 598 -96.54 -27.80 -42.02
CA GLN A 598 -97.18 -28.21 -43.28
C GLN A 598 -97.63 -29.68 -43.22
N LEU A 599 -96.81 -30.59 -42.66
CA LEU A 599 -97.19 -31.98 -42.44
C LEU A 599 -98.37 -32.14 -41.46
N LYS A 600 -98.42 -31.35 -40.38
CA LYS A 600 -99.56 -31.34 -39.43
C LYS A 600 -100.86 -30.85 -40.09
N ASN A 601 -100.77 -29.83 -40.94
CA ASN A 601 -101.93 -29.35 -41.72
C ASN A 601 -102.40 -30.41 -42.72
N LEU A 602 -101.47 -31.13 -43.35
CA LEU A 602 -101.78 -32.24 -44.26
C LEU A 602 -102.41 -33.43 -43.52
N ALA A 603 -101.96 -33.70 -42.29
CA ALA A 603 -102.53 -34.70 -41.39
C ALA A 603 -103.99 -34.37 -41.03
N ALA A 604 -104.29 -33.11 -40.73
CA ALA A 604 -105.65 -32.65 -40.40
C ALA A 604 -106.63 -32.81 -41.58
N ALA A 605 -106.13 -32.70 -42.82
CA ALA A 605 -106.91 -32.87 -44.04
C ALA A 605 -107.08 -34.34 -44.48
N ASN A 606 -106.27 -35.28 -43.94
CA ASN A 606 -106.24 -36.68 -44.37
C ASN A 606 -106.34 -37.66 -43.17
N PRO A 607 -107.55 -37.99 -42.70
CA PRO A 607 -107.76 -38.82 -41.50
C PRO A 607 -107.07 -40.19 -41.55
N THR A 608 -106.92 -40.79 -42.73
CA THR A 608 -106.29 -42.11 -42.93
C THR A 608 -104.78 -42.11 -42.64
N TYR A 609 -104.08 -41.02 -42.94
CA TYR A 609 -102.62 -40.88 -42.78
C TYR A 609 -102.25 -39.89 -41.66
N ALA A 610 -103.24 -39.42 -40.90
CA ALA A 610 -103.08 -38.35 -39.90
C ALA A 610 -102.07 -38.73 -38.80
N SER A 611 -102.05 -39.99 -38.38
CA SER A 611 -101.10 -40.49 -37.36
C SER A 611 -99.66 -40.43 -37.87
N ASP A 612 -99.39 -40.96 -39.07
CA ASP A 612 -98.04 -41.04 -39.64
C ASP A 612 -97.48 -39.65 -39.95
N LEU A 613 -98.26 -38.78 -40.58
CA LEU A 613 -97.88 -37.39 -40.87
C LEU A 613 -97.65 -36.56 -39.59
N THR A 614 -98.42 -36.80 -38.52
CA THR A 614 -98.22 -36.14 -37.23
C THR A 614 -96.96 -36.63 -36.54
N ASN A 615 -96.66 -37.94 -36.61
CA ASN A 615 -95.45 -38.53 -36.06
C ASN A 615 -94.19 -38.01 -36.78
N GLU A 616 -94.22 -37.94 -38.11
CA GLU A 616 -93.15 -37.38 -38.93
C GLU A 616 -92.91 -35.89 -38.64
N ALA A 617 -93.99 -35.11 -38.47
CA ALA A 617 -93.88 -33.71 -38.06
C ALA A 617 -93.25 -33.55 -36.66
N ASN A 618 -93.60 -34.42 -35.71
CA ASN A 618 -92.99 -34.43 -34.37
C ASN A 618 -91.52 -34.88 -34.42
N ALA A 619 -91.17 -35.80 -35.32
CA ALA A 619 -89.78 -36.21 -35.56
C ALA A 619 -88.92 -35.06 -36.11
N LEU A 620 -89.45 -34.26 -37.05
CA LEU A 620 -88.79 -33.04 -37.53
C LEU A 620 -88.61 -31.99 -36.42
N GLN A 621 -89.62 -31.78 -35.58
CA GLN A 621 -89.51 -30.88 -34.42
C GLN A 621 -88.45 -31.36 -33.42
N SER A 622 -88.39 -32.67 -33.17
CA SER A 622 -87.40 -33.27 -32.28
C SER A 622 -85.98 -33.15 -32.85
N LEU A 623 -85.82 -33.33 -34.17
CA LEU A 623 -84.54 -33.13 -34.85
C LEU A 623 -84.10 -31.67 -34.80
N GLN A 624 -85.00 -30.71 -35.01
CA GLN A 624 -84.70 -29.28 -34.87
C GLN A 624 -84.21 -28.95 -33.46
N ASN A 625 -84.93 -29.43 -32.42
CA ASN A 625 -84.51 -29.22 -31.03
C ASN A 625 -83.13 -29.82 -30.75
N SER A 626 -82.81 -30.98 -31.34
CA SER A 626 -81.49 -31.59 -31.24
C SER A 626 -80.40 -30.75 -31.93
N ILE A 627 -80.67 -30.22 -33.12
CA ILE A 627 -79.78 -29.30 -33.85
C ILE A 627 -79.46 -28.06 -33.00
N ASP A 628 -80.48 -27.44 -32.39
CA ASP A 628 -80.32 -26.24 -31.58
C ASP A 628 -79.60 -26.52 -30.25
N ALA A 629 -79.78 -27.71 -29.67
CA ALA A 629 -79.13 -28.12 -28.43
C ALA A 629 -77.68 -28.62 -28.61
N THR A 630 -77.31 -29.10 -29.80
CA THR A 630 -76.01 -29.76 -30.02
C THR A 630 -75.19 -29.12 -31.13
N LEU A 631 -75.70 -29.13 -32.36
CA LEU A 631 -74.96 -28.68 -33.55
C LEU A 631 -74.68 -27.17 -33.52
N VAL A 632 -75.66 -26.34 -33.14
CA VAL A 632 -75.48 -24.87 -33.04
C VAL A 632 -74.41 -24.50 -32.00
N PRO A 633 -74.45 -24.98 -30.73
CA PRO A 633 -73.38 -24.73 -29.76
C PRO A 633 -71.99 -25.22 -30.19
N GLN A 634 -71.91 -26.36 -30.88
CA GLN A 634 -70.63 -26.86 -31.42
C GLN A 634 -70.06 -25.94 -32.51
N ILE A 635 -70.90 -25.42 -33.41
CA ILE A 635 -70.48 -24.45 -34.43
C ILE A 635 -69.90 -23.19 -33.77
N VAL A 636 -70.58 -22.66 -32.76
CA VAL A 636 -70.14 -21.44 -32.04
C VAL A 636 -68.81 -21.67 -31.30
N SER A 637 -68.71 -22.76 -30.54
CA SER A 637 -67.50 -23.09 -29.76
C SER A 637 -66.30 -23.44 -30.64
N THR A 638 -66.53 -23.96 -31.85
CA THR A 638 -65.47 -24.26 -32.82
C THR A 638 -64.98 -22.99 -33.53
N TRP A 639 -65.84 -21.98 -33.69
CA TRP A 639 -65.51 -20.74 -34.41
C TRP A 639 -64.83 -19.69 -33.52
N ASP A 640 -65.40 -19.39 -32.34
CA ASP A 640 -65.11 -18.16 -31.59
C ASP A 640 -63.70 -18.13 -30.91
N PRO A 641 -63.24 -19.19 -30.21
CA PRO A 641 -61.95 -19.15 -29.48
C PRO A 641 -60.75 -19.61 -30.34
N SER A 642 -61.04 -20.40 -31.36
CA SER A 642 -60.09 -21.31 -32.01
C SER A 642 -59.35 -20.67 -33.19
N CYS A 643 -60.06 -19.95 -34.05
CA CYS A 643 -59.49 -19.44 -35.30
C CYS A 643 -58.65 -18.16 -35.10
N GLY A 644 -59.09 -17.24 -34.23
CA GLY A 644 -58.36 -15.98 -33.96
C GLY A 644 -57.06 -16.19 -33.18
N THR A 645 -57.09 -17.08 -32.19
CA THR A 645 -55.97 -17.35 -31.28
C THR A 645 -54.82 -18.07 -31.98
N ILE A 646 -55.11 -19.04 -32.85
CA ILE A 646 -54.08 -19.78 -33.60
C ILE A 646 -53.37 -18.85 -34.58
N ARG A 647 -54.11 -18.03 -35.33
CA ARG A 647 -53.51 -17.14 -36.35
C ARG A 647 -52.55 -16.11 -35.77
N LEU A 648 -52.90 -15.52 -34.62
CA LEU A 648 -52.04 -14.57 -33.90
C LEU A 648 -50.75 -15.24 -33.36
N ARG A 649 -50.87 -16.47 -32.83
CA ARG A 649 -49.73 -17.22 -32.27
C ARG A 649 -48.77 -17.71 -33.35
N VAL A 650 -49.30 -18.20 -34.47
CA VAL A 650 -48.50 -18.68 -35.61
C VAL A 650 -47.76 -17.52 -36.29
N GLY A 651 -48.41 -16.37 -36.47
CA GLY A 651 -47.75 -15.17 -36.98
C GLY A 651 -46.61 -14.68 -36.08
N GLY A 652 -46.78 -14.76 -34.76
CA GLY A 652 -45.72 -14.47 -33.78
C GLY A 652 -44.53 -15.46 -33.87
N PHE A 653 -44.83 -16.76 -33.98
CA PHE A 653 -43.82 -17.82 -34.13
C PHE A 653 -42.98 -17.65 -35.42
N LEU A 654 -43.62 -17.44 -36.57
CA LEU A 654 -42.89 -17.29 -37.84
C LEU A 654 -42.02 -16.04 -37.86
N ASN A 655 -42.46 -14.95 -37.22
CA ASN A 655 -41.61 -13.79 -37.04
C ASN A 655 -40.38 -14.10 -36.17
N LEU A 656 -40.52 -14.91 -35.11
CA LEU A 656 -39.39 -15.31 -34.27
C LEU A 656 -38.38 -16.23 -34.98
N VAL A 657 -38.84 -17.12 -35.87
CA VAL A 657 -37.99 -18.14 -36.51
C VAL A 657 -37.45 -17.71 -37.88
N LEU A 658 -38.21 -16.95 -38.68
CA LEU A 658 -37.87 -16.64 -40.08
C LEU A 658 -37.36 -15.21 -40.33
N LEU A 659 -37.54 -14.26 -39.40
CA LEU A 659 -37.00 -12.89 -39.56
C LEU A 659 -35.46 -12.80 -39.65
N PRO A 660 -34.64 -13.71 -39.08
CA PRO A 660 -33.19 -13.65 -39.30
C PRO A 660 -32.75 -13.90 -40.76
N TYR A 661 -33.65 -14.35 -41.64
CA TYR A 661 -33.32 -14.83 -42.99
C TYR A 661 -33.91 -14.01 -44.16
N ARG A 662 -34.56 -12.86 -43.92
CA ARG A 662 -34.93 -11.96 -45.03
C ARG A 662 -33.83 -10.93 -45.31
N PRO A 663 -33.17 -10.95 -46.49
CA PRO A 663 -32.37 -9.83 -46.94
C PRO A 663 -33.28 -8.60 -47.08
N SER A 664 -32.83 -7.51 -46.51
CA SER A 664 -33.40 -6.17 -46.54
C SER A 664 -34.02 -5.77 -47.88
N LEU A 665 -35.34 -5.59 -47.90
CA LEU A 665 -36.05 -4.64 -48.77
C LEU A 665 -37.22 -4.06 -47.97
N ILE A 666 -37.09 -2.80 -47.56
CA ILE A 666 -38.17 -1.95 -47.01
C ILE A 666 -38.91 -1.37 -48.24
N PRO A 667 -40.26 -1.24 -48.24
CA PRO A 667 -40.84 0.02 -47.78
C PRO A 667 -42.02 -0.14 -46.81
N ALA A 668 -42.27 0.96 -46.10
CA ALA A 668 -43.33 1.19 -45.14
C ALA A 668 -44.73 0.80 -45.60
N SER A 669 -45.50 0.20 -44.68
CA SER A 669 -46.94 0.36 -44.43
C SER A 669 -47.57 -0.98 -44.06
N THR A 670 -47.76 -1.23 -42.77
CA THR A 670 -48.72 -2.23 -42.30
C THR A 670 -49.57 -1.59 -41.22
N THR A 671 -50.56 -0.85 -41.68
CA THR A 671 -51.81 -0.59 -40.96
C THR A 671 -52.20 -1.80 -40.13
N TYR A 672 -52.34 -1.61 -38.82
CA TYR A 672 -53.19 -2.43 -37.97
C TYR A 672 -54.57 -2.51 -38.64
N ARG A 673 -54.86 -3.57 -39.39
CA ARG A 673 -56.24 -3.91 -39.71
C ARG A 673 -56.87 -4.38 -38.41
N GLN A 674 -57.65 -3.48 -37.82
CA GLN A 674 -58.63 -3.79 -36.79
C GLN A 674 -59.35 -5.10 -37.15
N ALA A 675 -59.40 -6.01 -36.18
CA ALA A 675 -60.31 -7.14 -36.23
C ALA A 675 -61.73 -6.60 -36.47
N PRO A 676 -62.48 -7.08 -37.47
CA PRO A 676 -63.88 -6.72 -37.56
C PRO A 676 -64.60 -7.30 -36.34
N SER A 677 -65.39 -6.45 -35.68
CA SER A 677 -66.20 -6.79 -34.52
C SER A 677 -67.08 -8.01 -34.80
N CYS A 678 -66.94 -9.07 -34.01
CA CYS A 678 -67.93 -10.13 -33.92
C CYS A 678 -69.10 -9.65 -33.04
N TYR A 679 -69.96 -8.80 -33.60
CA TYR A 679 -71.33 -8.63 -33.11
C TYR A 679 -72.25 -9.29 -34.14
N ARG A 680 -73.01 -10.29 -33.71
CA ARG A 680 -74.18 -10.78 -34.44
C ARG A 680 -75.31 -9.78 -34.11
N PRO A 681 -75.91 -9.07 -35.08
CA PRO A 681 -77.27 -8.59 -34.86
C PRO A 681 -78.16 -9.82 -34.96
N LEU A 682 -78.85 -10.14 -33.87
CA LEU A 682 -80.07 -10.94 -33.93
C LEU A 682 -81.16 -10.11 -34.61
#